data_AF-A0A352DXM7-F1
#
_entry.id   AF-A0A352DXM7-F1
#
_cell.length_a   1.000
_cell.length_b   1.000
_cell.length_c   1.000
_cell.angle_alpha   90.00
_cell.angle_beta   90.00
_cell.angle_gamma   90.00
#
_symmetry.space_group_name_H-M   'P 1'
#
loop_
_entity.id
_entity.type
_entity.pdbx_description
1 polymer ?
#
loop_
_entity_poly.entity_id
_entity_poly.type
_entity_poly.pdbx_seq_one_letter_code
_entity_poly.pdbx_strand_id
1 'polypeptide(L)'
;MSRGGLHRGWSLQVGDHGNAEHRSATDDQRHAPGPRDGAKAGVGWACDAHAASLLREVEPAPTGSPRGVRGVMIPARAGAAGAGIAARGGHVMHAPRQRDRRRSISLVLFLAAPWIGAASAEAELHAGASVVDVTPQQFPVFINGGMTARRGEPRDIKARALVLADGDTTVAIVVADSCMLPKDLVDGAKSLAAERTGIPTDHMTISATHTHTAPSAMGALGTPADETYVPYLRLRLADAIAEAHGRLEPARVGYASTSAAEFTALRRWIYRPDRVGTDPFGDATVRATMHAARDNLQNVTGESGPEDPELAVISVRTPDGRPLALLANFSMHYFGGGPAADYFGSYCDAIEKHHATPDRTPVAIMSHGCSGDIWRVDYRTGERQEPFEAFVTGMVDRTTAAVAAIEEHRDADIAMVERRLPLAYRVPDAARLAWARGIAAALEGKLPTTQPEIYALEQIALHERRTTDVVVQAIRIGDIAITTTPTETFALTGLKLKRQSPSPRTMVIELANGGDGYIPPPEQHVLGGYTTWAARSAGLEVQAEPKIVEACLQLLEQVHRRPRRPLEPPDSPLARRIRSLDPVCYYPLDEMSGPVARDAGARHRDAVFEDGIVFWLDGPAGPNLTAGQTVNRAAHFAGGRMRSRLPECARDFTVSLWCWNGLSGDARDTLGWFLSRDRPDGTTAAGLHLGVIRDGGEAGRLALLLGATRHVGTTSLKRWQWHHVALVRDAERWHTYVDGKPDGTGTWAPEGAPGNVMFFGGRSDGADSWEGRLDEIAIFDRALDA
;
A
#
# COMPACT_ATOMS: atom_id res chain seq x y z
N MET A 1 51.73 -28.89 -37.23
CA MET A 1 51.34 -30.07 -38.03
C MET A 1 49.82 -29.99 -38.20
N SER A 2 49.29 -29.43 -39.30
CA SER A 2 48.99 -30.07 -40.62
C SER A 2 47.71 -30.93 -40.60
N ARG A 3 46.67 -30.78 -41.44
CA ARG A 3 46.21 -29.87 -42.54
C ARG A 3 44.65 -29.90 -42.50
N GLY A 4 43.83 -28.88 -42.79
CA GLY A 4 43.53 -28.23 -44.09
C GLY A 4 42.34 -28.93 -44.82
N GLY A 5 41.29 -28.27 -45.38
CA GLY A 5 40.86 -26.86 -45.38
C GLY A 5 39.79 -26.54 -46.47
N LEU A 6 39.24 -25.32 -46.46
CA LEU A 6 38.62 -24.56 -47.60
C LEU A 6 37.21 -25.01 -48.12
N HIS A 7 36.34 -24.17 -48.74
CA HIS A 7 36.52 -22.82 -49.31
C HIS A 7 35.22 -21.99 -49.54
N ARG A 8 35.40 -20.63 -49.52
CA ARG A 8 34.55 -19.49 -50.01
C ARG A 8 33.60 -18.90 -48.93
N GLY A 9 33.20 -17.62 -48.95
CA GLY A 9 33.50 -16.45 -49.83
C GLY A 9 32.22 -15.79 -50.37
N TRP A 10 32.04 -14.45 -50.49
CA TRP A 10 32.94 -13.27 -50.43
C TRP A 10 32.22 -12.02 -49.81
N SER A 11 32.87 -10.86 -49.74
CA SER A 11 32.39 -9.55 -49.22
C SER A 11 32.42 -8.42 -50.27
N LEU A 12 31.73 -7.28 -50.04
CA LEU A 12 32.22 -5.90 -50.35
C LEU A 12 31.24 -4.78 -49.89
N GLN A 13 31.76 -3.55 -49.78
CA GLN A 13 31.10 -2.34 -49.27
C GLN A 13 31.60 -1.09 -50.04
N VAL A 14 30.88 0.04 -49.93
CA VAL A 14 31.25 1.44 -50.28
C VAL A 14 30.92 1.95 -51.70
N GLY A 15 30.26 3.12 -51.76
CA GLY A 15 30.03 3.99 -52.92
C GLY A 15 29.08 5.14 -52.57
N ASP A 16 29.41 6.39 -52.92
CA ASP A 16 28.74 7.63 -52.45
C ASP A 16 28.46 8.63 -53.60
N HIS A 17 27.73 9.74 -53.31
CA HIS A 17 27.32 10.88 -54.16
C HIS A 17 26.07 10.65 -55.06
N GLY A 18 25.17 11.62 -55.32
CA GLY A 18 25.01 12.98 -54.76
C GLY A 18 24.03 13.86 -55.56
N ASN A 19 23.34 14.80 -54.88
CA ASN A 19 22.64 16.03 -55.37
C ASN A 19 21.55 16.01 -56.47
N ALA A 20 20.37 16.58 -56.17
CA ALA A 20 19.76 17.71 -56.91
C ALA A 20 18.48 18.24 -56.21
N GLU A 21 18.13 19.50 -56.47
CA GLU A 21 17.06 20.27 -55.80
C GLU A 21 15.66 20.11 -56.44
N HIS A 22 14.59 20.57 -55.75
CA HIS A 22 13.87 21.84 -56.02
C HIS A 22 12.31 21.77 -55.87
N ARG A 23 11.73 22.74 -55.13
CA ARG A 23 10.32 23.25 -55.18
C ARG A 23 9.17 22.29 -54.79
N SER A 24 7.95 22.73 -54.46
CA SER A 24 7.40 23.93 -53.78
C SER A 24 5.88 23.71 -53.55
N ALA A 25 5.22 24.51 -52.70
CA ALA A 25 3.76 24.71 -52.49
C ALA A 25 2.79 24.11 -53.54
N THR A 26 1.62 23.55 -53.19
CA THR A 26 0.38 24.23 -52.69
C THR A 26 -0.63 23.14 -52.26
N ASP A 27 -1.34 23.27 -51.13
CA ASP A 27 -2.63 23.96 -50.92
C ASP A 27 -3.91 23.16 -51.26
N ASP A 28 -4.93 23.43 -50.45
CA ASP A 28 -6.38 23.30 -50.64
C ASP A 28 -7.16 21.95 -50.72
N GLN A 29 -8.01 21.80 -49.71
CA GLN A 29 -9.43 21.41 -49.72
C GLN A 29 -9.96 20.00 -50.10
N ARG A 30 -10.69 19.45 -49.11
CA ARG A 30 -12.05 18.86 -49.19
C ARG A 30 -12.38 17.98 -50.41
N HIS A 31 -12.73 16.71 -50.16
CA HIS A 31 -14.12 16.22 -50.26
C HIS A 31 -14.27 14.84 -49.61
N ALA A 32 -15.41 14.57 -48.98
CA ALA A 32 -15.78 13.25 -48.50
C ALA A 32 -16.34 12.40 -49.67
N PRO A 33 -16.23 11.06 -49.57
CA PRO A 33 -17.46 10.29 -49.46
C PRO A 33 -17.37 9.13 -48.46
N GLY A 34 -18.48 8.83 -47.78
CA GLY A 34 -18.68 7.54 -47.09
C GLY A 34 -19.34 6.51 -48.00
N PRO A 35 -19.92 5.44 -47.44
CA PRO A 35 -19.28 4.49 -46.53
C PRO A 35 -19.40 3.05 -47.08
N ARG A 36 -18.50 2.13 -46.68
CA ARG A 36 -18.70 0.67 -46.79
C ARG A 36 -18.08 -0.10 -45.63
N ASP A 37 -18.71 -1.22 -45.29
CA ASP A 37 -18.53 -2.00 -44.07
C ASP A 37 -17.22 -2.79 -43.97
N GLY A 38 -16.79 -3.12 -42.74
CA GLY A 38 -15.71 -4.07 -42.51
C GLY A 38 -15.32 -4.30 -41.04
N ALA A 39 -15.76 -5.45 -40.49
CA ALA A 39 -15.21 -6.16 -39.32
C ALA A 39 -15.10 -5.43 -37.96
N LYS A 40 -15.85 -5.94 -36.97
CA LYS A 40 -15.70 -5.61 -35.54
C LYS A 40 -14.54 -6.41 -34.92
N ALA A 41 -13.65 -5.74 -34.20
CA ALA A 41 -12.86 -6.33 -33.12
C ALA A 41 -13.26 -5.65 -31.80
N GLY A 42 -13.71 -6.43 -30.81
CA GLY A 42 -14.20 -5.89 -29.55
C GLY A 42 -13.06 -5.60 -28.57
N VAL A 43 -12.84 -4.33 -28.23
CA VAL A 43 -11.98 -3.91 -27.12
C VAL A 43 -12.87 -3.47 -25.97
N GLY A 44 -12.59 -3.96 -24.76
CA GLY A 44 -13.40 -3.72 -23.57
C GLY A 44 -13.37 -2.24 -23.13
N TRP A 45 -14.54 -1.69 -22.83
CA TRP A 45 -14.69 -0.32 -22.35
C TRP A 45 -14.43 -0.25 -20.84
N ALA A 46 -13.60 0.70 -20.42
CA ALA A 46 -13.36 1.02 -19.01
C ALA A 46 -13.60 2.51 -18.77
N CYS A 47 -14.72 2.81 -18.09
CA CYS A 47 -15.05 4.06 -17.39
C CYS A 47 -14.63 5.40 -18.01
N ASP A 48 -15.50 5.95 -18.88
CA ASP A 48 -15.57 7.39 -19.18
C ASP A 48 -16.99 7.90 -18.97
N ALA A 49 -17.16 9.00 -18.21
CA ALA A 49 -18.41 9.75 -18.11
C ALA A 49 -18.18 11.18 -17.60
N HIS A 50 -17.88 12.12 -18.51
CA HIS A 50 -17.84 13.55 -18.20
C HIS A 50 -18.31 14.37 -19.41
N ALA A 51 -19.48 15.04 -19.32
CA ALA A 51 -19.77 16.34 -19.96
C ALA A 51 -21.23 16.83 -19.78
N ALA A 52 -21.34 18.05 -19.24
CA ALA A 52 -22.29 19.13 -19.60
C ALA A 52 -23.83 18.93 -19.50
N SER A 53 -24.46 19.69 -18.58
CA SER A 53 -25.76 20.35 -18.80
C SER A 53 -26.00 21.56 -17.87
N LEU A 54 -25.60 22.73 -18.36
CA LEU A 54 -26.28 24.03 -18.33
C LEU A 54 -27.43 24.31 -17.32
N LEU A 55 -27.14 25.31 -16.46
CA LEU A 55 -28.00 26.29 -15.78
C LEU A 55 -29.50 26.36 -16.12
N ARG A 56 -30.34 26.42 -15.08
CA ARG A 56 -31.51 27.32 -14.96
C ARG A 56 -31.83 27.61 -13.49
N GLU A 57 -31.94 28.90 -13.18
CA GLU A 57 -32.27 29.42 -11.85
C GLU A 57 -33.78 29.36 -11.58
N VAL A 58 -34.18 29.03 -10.34
CA VAL A 58 -35.48 29.38 -9.76
C VAL A 58 -35.29 29.64 -8.25
N GLU A 59 -35.52 30.88 -7.81
CA GLU A 59 -35.59 31.24 -6.39
C GLU A 59 -36.86 30.70 -5.71
N PRO A 60 -36.82 30.50 -4.38
CA PRO A 60 -38.01 30.74 -3.55
C PRO A 60 -37.77 31.77 -2.45
N ALA A 61 -38.71 32.72 -2.33
CA ALA A 61 -38.75 33.73 -1.27
C ALA A 61 -39.08 33.13 0.12
N PRO A 62 -38.75 33.82 1.24
CA PRO A 62 -38.67 33.20 2.57
C PRO A 62 -39.93 33.38 3.43
N THR A 63 -40.18 32.46 4.36
CA THR A 63 -40.99 32.73 5.58
C THR A 63 -40.66 31.79 6.75
N GLY A 64 -40.75 32.31 7.99
CA GLY A 64 -41.26 31.53 9.13
C GLY A 64 -40.27 30.91 10.13
N SER A 65 -39.65 31.71 11.00
CA SER A 65 -39.35 31.26 12.37
C SER A 65 -40.52 31.62 13.30
N PRO A 66 -40.79 30.88 14.40
CA PRO A 66 -40.28 31.36 15.69
C PRO A 66 -39.98 30.31 16.79
N ARG A 67 -38.89 30.58 17.54
CA ARG A 67 -38.68 30.56 19.02
C ARG A 67 -39.48 29.62 19.96
N GLY A 68 -38.75 29.03 20.94
CA GLY A 68 -39.25 28.68 22.30
C GLY A 68 -38.82 27.28 22.81
N VAL A 69 -37.66 27.03 23.44
CA VAL A 69 -37.14 27.41 24.79
C VAL A 69 -37.69 26.56 25.98
N ARG A 70 -36.75 26.10 26.85
CA ARG A 70 -36.86 25.23 28.08
C ARG A 70 -36.91 23.71 27.79
N GLY A 71 -36.25 22.82 28.55
CA GLY A 71 -35.31 22.98 29.69
C GLY A 71 -35.30 21.75 30.62
N VAL A 72 -34.36 21.70 31.61
CA VAL A 72 -34.21 20.68 32.70
C VAL A 72 -33.43 19.40 32.32
N MET A 73 -32.12 19.27 32.58
CA MET A 73 -31.39 19.02 33.84
C MET A 73 -31.33 17.54 34.29
N ILE A 74 -30.09 17.11 34.61
CA ILE A 74 -29.61 15.79 35.06
C ILE A 74 -30.00 15.53 36.54
N PRO A 75 -29.82 14.31 37.09
CA PRO A 75 -28.64 14.14 37.95
C PRO A 75 -27.88 12.82 37.78
N ALA A 76 -26.57 12.88 38.03
CA ALA A 76 -25.67 11.73 38.05
C ALA A 76 -25.73 10.96 39.39
N ARG A 77 -25.18 9.73 39.41
CA ARG A 77 -24.79 9.02 40.63
C ARG A 77 -23.32 8.65 40.58
N ALA A 78 -22.58 9.03 41.61
CA ALA A 78 -21.23 8.56 41.90
C ALA A 78 -21.28 7.54 43.06
N GLY A 79 -20.29 6.65 43.14
CA GLY A 79 -20.12 5.68 44.22
C GLY A 79 -18.65 5.46 44.56
N ALA A 80 -18.30 5.63 45.83
CA ALA A 80 -16.98 5.35 46.44
C ALA A 80 -16.61 3.85 46.31
N ALA A 81 -15.36 3.40 46.14
CA ALA A 81 -14.05 3.69 46.79
C ALA A 81 -13.73 2.81 48.03
N GLY A 82 -12.52 2.21 48.00
CA GLY A 82 -11.83 1.43 49.04
C GLY A 82 -10.56 0.83 48.41
N ALA A 83 -9.34 1.24 48.76
CA ALA A 83 -8.57 0.94 49.99
C ALA A 83 -8.26 -0.57 50.15
N GLY A 84 -7.00 -1.04 50.23
CA GLY A 84 -5.70 -0.34 50.19
C GLY A 84 -4.53 -1.28 50.56
N ILE A 85 -3.47 -0.71 51.16
CA ILE A 85 -2.28 -1.36 51.79
C ILE A 85 -1.09 -1.67 50.87
N ALA A 86 0.10 -1.38 51.41
CA ALA A 86 1.41 -1.59 50.82
C ALA A 86 2.43 -2.10 51.86
N ALA A 87 3.60 -2.52 51.37
CA ALA A 87 4.93 -2.51 52.01
C ALA A 87 5.46 -3.71 52.86
N ARG A 88 6.57 -4.26 52.32
CA ARG A 88 7.89 -4.55 52.96
C ARG A 88 8.17 -5.88 53.71
N GLY A 89 9.44 -6.32 53.52
CA GLY A 89 10.17 -7.37 54.27
C GLY A 89 10.39 -8.65 53.45
N GLY A 90 11.56 -9.31 53.42
CA GLY A 90 12.88 -9.05 54.01
C GLY A 90 13.83 -10.24 53.75
N HIS A 91 15.15 -10.03 53.67
CA HIS A 91 16.15 -11.09 53.39
C HIS A 91 16.29 -12.15 54.49
N VAL A 92 16.63 -13.40 54.13
CA VAL A 92 17.63 -14.24 54.83
C VAL A 92 18.40 -15.11 53.82
N MET A 93 19.74 -15.17 53.93
CA MET A 93 20.58 -16.18 53.26
C MET A 93 20.80 -17.39 54.16
N HIS A 94 20.91 -18.60 53.59
CA HIS A 94 21.67 -19.69 54.20
C HIS A 94 22.35 -20.61 53.18
N ALA A 95 23.61 -20.94 53.46
CA ALA A 95 24.46 -21.94 52.81
C ALA A 95 25.41 -22.49 53.89
N PRO A 96 26.28 -23.47 53.58
CA PRO A 96 25.99 -24.81 53.09
C PRO A 96 26.44 -25.87 54.13
N ARG A 97 26.21 -27.17 53.88
CA ARG A 97 26.92 -28.25 54.61
C ARG A 97 27.52 -29.30 53.68
N GLN A 98 28.74 -29.70 54.01
CA GLN A 98 29.57 -30.62 53.25
C GLN A 98 29.32 -32.09 53.59
N ARG A 99 29.59 -32.95 52.60
CA ARG A 99 30.23 -34.29 52.66
C ARG A 99 29.78 -35.26 53.76
N ASP A 100 29.52 -36.50 53.32
CA ASP A 100 30.43 -37.57 53.75
C ASP A 100 30.74 -38.57 52.62
N ARG A 101 31.88 -39.25 52.71
CA ARG A 101 32.36 -40.28 51.77
C ARG A 101 32.28 -41.64 52.42
N ARG A 102 31.69 -42.64 51.74
CA ARG A 102 32.04 -44.06 51.97
C ARG A 102 32.34 -44.76 50.66
N ARG A 103 33.38 -45.59 50.69
CA ARG A 103 33.88 -46.41 49.57
C ARG A 103 33.22 -47.80 49.65
N SER A 104 32.86 -48.36 48.50
CA SER A 104 32.86 -49.81 48.27
C SER A 104 33.29 -50.09 46.84
N ILE A 105 34.12 -51.12 46.66
CA ILE A 105 34.64 -51.59 45.38
C ILE A 105 33.87 -52.87 45.03
N SER A 106 33.38 -53.01 43.79
CA SER A 106 33.59 -54.21 42.94
C SER A 106 32.65 -54.29 41.73
N LEU A 107 33.17 -54.98 40.71
CA LEU A 107 32.49 -55.70 39.63
C LEU A 107 31.77 -54.90 38.54
N VAL A 108 32.50 -54.74 37.43
CA VAL A 108 31.93 -54.54 36.10
C VAL A 108 31.12 -55.78 35.70
N LEU A 109 29.84 -55.58 35.41
CA LEU A 109 29.01 -56.53 34.66
C LEU A 109 28.53 -55.83 33.39
N PHE A 110 29.06 -56.28 32.24
CA PHE A 110 28.64 -55.82 30.93
C PHE A 110 27.21 -56.31 30.66
N LEU A 111 26.22 -55.49 31.01
CA LEU A 111 24.89 -55.59 30.41
C LEU A 111 24.84 -54.66 29.21
N ALA A 112 24.99 -55.26 28.02
CA ALA A 112 24.70 -54.61 26.76
C ALA A 112 23.18 -54.37 26.65
N ALA A 113 22.70 -53.32 27.33
CA ALA A 113 21.40 -52.75 27.00
C ALA A 113 21.48 -52.27 25.54
N PRO A 114 20.55 -52.66 24.66
CA PRO A 114 20.45 -51.99 23.38
C PRO A 114 20.17 -50.52 23.67
N TRP A 115 21.09 -49.65 23.29
CA TRP A 115 20.76 -48.26 23.03
C TRP A 115 19.85 -48.28 21.81
N ILE A 116 18.58 -48.60 22.04
CA ILE A 116 17.49 -48.04 21.24
C ILE A 116 17.71 -46.55 21.45
N GLY A 117 18.38 -45.93 20.47
CA GLY A 117 18.41 -44.49 20.39
C GLY A 117 16.95 -44.08 20.41
N ALA A 118 16.54 -43.34 21.43
CA ALA A 118 15.37 -42.53 21.30
C ALA A 118 15.68 -41.61 20.13
N ALA A 119 15.20 -41.98 18.94
CA ALA A 119 15.04 -41.03 17.87
C ALA A 119 14.30 -39.87 18.53
N SER A 120 14.91 -38.68 18.54
CA SER A 120 14.17 -37.49 18.89
C SER A 120 12.95 -37.51 17.98
N ALA A 121 11.77 -37.63 18.59
CA ALA A 121 10.52 -37.41 17.89
C ALA A 121 10.41 -35.90 17.64
N GLU A 122 11.28 -35.40 16.77
CA GLU A 122 11.08 -34.16 16.05
C GLU A 122 9.76 -34.35 15.32
N ALA A 123 8.76 -33.56 15.71
CA ALA A 123 7.44 -33.67 15.13
C ALA A 123 7.55 -33.28 13.65
N GLU A 124 7.28 -34.25 12.78
CA GLU A 124 7.47 -34.08 11.34
C GLU A 124 6.33 -33.21 10.79
N LEU A 125 6.68 -32.11 10.12
CA LEU A 125 5.70 -31.27 9.44
C LEU A 125 4.92 -32.12 8.43
N HIS A 126 3.59 -32.02 8.45
CA HIS A 126 2.69 -32.61 7.48
C HIS A 126 1.99 -31.52 6.69
N ALA A 127 1.73 -31.79 5.41
CA ALA A 127 0.98 -30.91 4.54
C ALA A 127 0.00 -31.68 3.65
N GLY A 128 -1.12 -31.06 3.34
CA GLY A 128 -2.14 -31.59 2.43
C GLY A 128 -2.78 -30.45 1.64
N ALA A 129 -3.10 -30.69 0.38
CA ALA A 129 -3.61 -29.63 -0.50
C ALA A 129 -4.70 -30.13 -1.46
N SER A 130 -5.60 -29.22 -1.83
CA SER A 130 -6.71 -29.51 -2.74
C SER A 130 -7.09 -28.33 -3.63
N VAL A 131 -7.66 -28.64 -4.79
CA VAL A 131 -8.37 -27.70 -5.66
C VAL A 131 -9.81 -28.22 -5.77
N VAL A 132 -10.77 -27.35 -5.47
CA VAL A 132 -12.21 -27.66 -5.46
C VAL A 132 -12.91 -26.71 -6.43
N ASP A 133 -13.68 -27.27 -7.37
CA ASP A 133 -14.53 -26.47 -8.26
C ASP A 133 -15.66 -25.82 -7.45
N VAL A 134 -15.74 -24.49 -7.55
CA VAL A 134 -16.76 -23.63 -6.94
C VAL A 134 -17.50 -22.79 -7.99
N THR A 135 -17.49 -23.22 -9.26
CA THR A 135 -18.29 -22.65 -10.34
C THR A 135 -19.80 -22.70 -10.03
N PRO A 136 -20.58 -21.64 -10.29
CA PRO A 136 -22.02 -21.66 -10.08
C PRO A 136 -22.73 -22.81 -10.79
N GLN A 137 -23.74 -23.38 -10.13
CA GLN A 137 -24.57 -24.45 -10.67
C GLN A 137 -25.80 -23.92 -11.44
N GLN A 138 -26.03 -22.60 -11.40
CA GLN A 138 -27.14 -21.91 -12.07
C GLN A 138 -26.60 -20.62 -12.71
N PHE A 139 -27.19 -20.22 -13.84
CA PHE A 139 -26.77 -19.07 -14.62
C PHE A 139 -28.00 -18.34 -15.21
N PRO A 140 -27.89 -17.03 -15.52
CA PRO A 140 -26.73 -16.16 -15.32
C PRO A 140 -26.68 -15.56 -13.91
N VAL A 141 -25.50 -15.53 -13.29
CA VAL A 141 -25.29 -14.96 -11.94
C VAL A 141 -24.89 -13.48 -11.98
N PHE A 142 -25.05 -12.77 -10.87
CA PHE A 142 -24.41 -11.45 -10.69
C PHE A 142 -22.87 -11.57 -10.62
N ILE A 143 -22.16 -10.58 -11.17
CA ILE A 143 -20.69 -10.50 -11.20
C ILE A 143 -20.24 -9.18 -10.56
N ASN A 144 -19.30 -9.26 -9.63
CA ASN A 144 -18.76 -8.08 -8.94
C ASN A 144 -17.68 -7.34 -9.78
N GLY A 145 -17.03 -6.35 -9.17
CA GLY A 145 -15.90 -5.63 -9.76
C GLY A 145 -16.27 -4.41 -10.64
N GLY A 146 -17.56 -4.08 -10.74
CA GLY A 146 -18.06 -2.86 -11.39
C GLY A 146 -18.91 -2.02 -10.43
N MET A 147 -19.06 -0.73 -10.73
CA MET A 147 -19.93 0.16 -9.95
C MET A 147 -21.41 -0.22 -10.07
N THR A 148 -21.84 -0.62 -11.27
CA THR A 148 -23.21 -1.06 -11.58
C THR A 148 -23.26 -2.58 -11.75
N ALA A 149 -24.41 -3.18 -11.42
CA ALA A 149 -24.61 -4.61 -11.53
C ALA A 149 -24.48 -5.11 -12.97
N ARG A 150 -23.73 -6.19 -13.16
CA ARG A 150 -23.68 -6.97 -14.40
C ARG A 150 -23.96 -8.45 -14.12
N ARG A 151 -24.40 -9.19 -15.14
CA ARG A 151 -24.61 -10.64 -15.06
C ARG A 151 -23.71 -11.37 -16.06
N GLY A 152 -23.40 -12.64 -15.78
CA GLY A 152 -22.55 -13.47 -16.64
C GLY A 152 -22.58 -14.96 -16.32
N GLU A 153 -21.77 -15.71 -17.06
CA GLU A 153 -21.58 -17.16 -16.90
C GLU A 153 -20.09 -17.53 -16.67
N PRO A 154 -19.49 -17.10 -15.54
CA PRO A 154 -18.11 -17.45 -15.21
C PRO A 154 -17.96 -18.96 -15.02
N ARG A 155 -16.83 -19.50 -15.49
CA ARG A 155 -16.47 -20.92 -15.43
C ARG A 155 -15.01 -21.04 -14.99
N ASP A 156 -14.64 -22.22 -14.51
CA ASP A 156 -13.31 -22.52 -13.95
C ASP A 156 -12.99 -21.65 -12.71
N ILE A 157 -13.99 -21.49 -11.84
CA ILE A 157 -13.82 -20.80 -10.55
C ILE A 157 -13.43 -21.84 -9.51
N LYS A 158 -12.24 -21.71 -8.92
CA LYS A 158 -11.67 -22.71 -8.01
C LYS A 158 -11.54 -22.13 -6.59
N ALA A 159 -11.65 -23.01 -5.59
CA ALA A 159 -11.15 -22.78 -4.23
C ALA A 159 -9.95 -23.69 -4.01
N ARG A 160 -8.80 -23.12 -3.63
CA ARG A 160 -7.54 -23.83 -3.46
C ARG A 160 -7.13 -23.77 -1.99
N ALA A 161 -6.86 -24.93 -1.40
CA ALA A 161 -6.59 -25.06 0.03
C ALA A 161 -5.24 -25.73 0.29
N LEU A 162 -4.55 -25.23 1.31
CA LEU A 162 -3.35 -25.81 1.92
C LEU A 162 -3.62 -25.98 3.40
N VAL A 163 -3.44 -27.20 3.91
CA VAL A 163 -3.48 -27.53 5.35
C VAL A 163 -2.07 -27.93 5.77
N LEU A 164 -1.61 -27.39 6.91
CA LEU A 164 -0.32 -27.68 7.51
C LEU A 164 -0.54 -28.15 8.95
N ALA A 165 0.23 -29.15 9.39
CA ALA A 165 0.19 -29.66 10.76
C ALA A 165 1.60 -30.01 11.27
N ASP A 166 1.93 -29.63 12.50
CA ASP A 166 3.20 -30.00 13.17
C ASP A 166 3.02 -31.07 14.26
N GLY A 167 1.83 -31.68 14.34
CA GLY A 167 1.45 -32.67 15.35
C GLY A 167 0.77 -32.08 16.59
N ASP A 168 1.05 -30.82 16.96
CA ASP A 168 0.38 -30.11 18.06
C ASP A 168 -0.68 -29.11 17.52
N THR A 169 -0.39 -28.47 16.39
CA THR A 169 -1.18 -27.41 15.76
C THR A 169 -1.44 -27.77 14.29
N THR A 170 -2.71 -27.78 13.90
CA THR A 170 -3.14 -27.81 12.49
C THR A 170 -3.72 -26.46 12.10
N VAL A 171 -3.39 -25.97 10.91
CA VAL A 171 -3.93 -24.74 10.30
C VAL A 171 -4.36 -24.97 8.87
N ALA A 172 -5.34 -24.20 8.39
CA ALA A 172 -5.82 -24.24 7.00
C ALA A 172 -5.78 -22.84 6.36
N ILE A 173 -5.29 -22.76 5.12
CA ILE A 173 -5.30 -21.55 4.29
C ILE A 173 -6.06 -21.87 3.01
N VAL A 174 -7.11 -21.12 2.72
CA VAL A 174 -7.91 -21.23 1.49
C VAL A 174 -7.86 -19.92 0.73
N VAL A 175 -7.59 -19.97 -0.57
CA VAL A 175 -7.79 -18.85 -1.48
C VAL A 175 -8.85 -19.23 -2.50
N ALA A 176 -9.89 -18.42 -2.62
CA ALA A 176 -11.02 -18.64 -3.50
C ALA A 176 -11.06 -17.61 -4.63
N ASP A 177 -11.38 -18.08 -5.85
CA ASP A 177 -11.60 -17.23 -7.00
C ASP A 177 -12.91 -16.43 -6.82
N SER A 178 -12.78 -15.24 -6.22
CA SER A 178 -13.87 -14.33 -5.93
C SER A 178 -13.37 -12.89 -5.86
N CYS A 179 -14.28 -11.91 -6.00
CA CYS A 179 -13.94 -10.49 -5.80
C CYS A 179 -13.78 -10.16 -4.31
N MET A 180 -14.72 -10.58 -3.46
CA MET A 180 -14.74 -10.35 -2.01
C MET A 180 -15.61 -11.41 -1.33
N LEU A 181 -15.31 -11.75 -0.07
CA LEU A 181 -16.09 -12.68 0.73
C LEU A 181 -16.63 -11.99 2.00
N PRO A 182 -17.93 -12.07 2.33
CA PRO A 182 -18.45 -11.48 3.55
C PRO A 182 -18.12 -12.36 4.75
N LYS A 183 -17.85 -11.75 5.93
CA LYS A 183 -17.43 -12.47 7.14
C LYS A 183 -18.33 -13.65 7.49
N ASP A 184 -19.65 -13.50 7.40
CA ASP A 184 -20.60 -14.55 7.80
C ASP A 184 -20.62 -15.77 6.85
N LEU A 185 -20.24 -15.58 5.58
CA LEU A 185 -19.97 -16.69 4.65
C LEU A 185 -18.73 -17.47 5.09
N VAL A 186 -17.65 -16.75 5.43
CA VAL A 186 -16.39 -17.35 5.87
C VAL A 186 -16.56 -18.08 7.19
N ASP A 187 -17.13 -17.44 8.22
CA ASP A 187 -17.40 -18.05 9.52
C ASP A 187 -18.29 -19.30 9.40
N GLY A 188 -19.30 -19.26 8.53
CA GLY A 188 -20.12 -20.43 8.22
C GLY A 188 -19.35 -21.56 7.54
N ALA A 189 -18.46 -21.27 6.60
CA ALA A 189 -17.59 -22.27 5.95
C ALA A 189 -16.57 -22.87 6.92
N LYS A 190 -15.93 -22.02 7.75
CA LYS A 190 -15.00 -22.44 8.81
C LYS A 190 -15.68 -23.38 9.81
N SER A 191 -16.90 -23.06 10.24
CA SER A 191 -17.65 -23.89 11.20
C SER A 191 -17.95 -25.29 10.64
N LEU A 192 -18.40 -25.36 9.38
CA LEU A 192 -18.63 -26.63 8.67
C LEU A 192 -17.33 -27.42 8.45
N ALA A 193 -16.20 -26.74 8.21
CA ALA A 193 -14.90 -27.38 8.10
C ALA A 193 -14.43 -27.95 9.46
N ALA A 194 -14.65 -27.22 10.55
CA ALA A 194 -14.27 -27.64 11.90
C ALA A 194 -15.03 -28.90 12.32
N GLU A 195 -16.34 -28.99 12.05
CA GLU A 195 -17.17 -30.19 12.27
C GLU A 195 -16.63 -31.43 11.53
N ARG A 196 -15.99 -31.25 10.37
CA ARG A 196 -15.50 -32.33 9.49
C ARG A 196 -14.05 -32.74 9.73
N THR A 197 -13.23 -31.83 10.26
CA THR A 197 -11.76 -31.99 10.34
C THR A 197 -11.22 -31.94 11.77
N GLY A 198 -11.93 -31.32 12.71
CA GLY A 198 -11.44 -31.00 14.04
C GLY A 198 -10.51 -29.79 14.11
N ILE A 199 -10.18 -29.15 12.98
CA ILE A 199 -9.38 -27.91 12.96
C ILE A 199 -10.21 -26.78 13.61
N PRO A 200 -9.66 -26.01 14.56
CA PRO A 200 -10.33 -24.84 15.14
C PRO A 200 -10.66 -23.75 14.10
N THR A 201 -11.74 -23.00 14.28
CA THR A 201 -12.18 -21.97 13.30
C THR A 201 -11.27 -20.74 13.26
N ASP A 202 -10.59 -20.44 14.37
CA ASP A 202 -9.52 -19.44 14.49
C ASP A 202 -8.17 -19.93 13.95
N HIS A 203 -8.05 -21.23 13.62
CA HIS A 203 -6.91 -21.83 12.92
C HIS A 203 -7.14 -21.95 11.39
N MET A 204 -8.13 -21.23 10.85
CA MET A 204 -8.45 -21.22 9.42
C MET A 204 -8.36 -19.80 8.85
N THR A 205 -7.78 -19.66 7.68
CA THR A 205 -7.82 -18.44 6.85
C THR A 205 -8.57 -18.75 5.56
N ILE A 206 -9.55 -17.91 5.19
CA ILE A 206 -10.18 -17.97 3.86
C ILE A 206 -10.11 -16.58 3.23
N SER A 207 -9.43 -16.45 2.09
CA SER A 207 -9.32 -15.17 1.35
C SER A 207 -9.84 -15.25 -0.09
N ALA A 208 -10.04 -14.08 -0.69
CA ALA A 208 -10.37 -13.93 -2.10
C ALA A 208 -9.11 -13.66 -2.94
N THR A 209 -9.10 -14.07 -4.22
CA THR A 209 -8.09 -13.60 -5.20
C THR A 209 -8.34 -12.17 -5.69
N HIS A 210 -9.51 -11.61 -5.43
CA HIS A 210 -9.98 -10.33 -5.95
C HIS A 210 -10.19 -10.30 -7.48
N THR A 211 -10.48 -11.44 -8.11
CA THR A 211 -10.96 -11.46 -9.51
C THR A 211 -12.23 -10.63 -9.67
N HIS A 212 -12.25 -9.76 -10.67
CA HIS A 212 -13.44 -8.97 -11.03
C HIS A 212 -14.37 -9.71 -12.00
N THR A 213 -14.06 -10.97 -12.34
CA THR A 213 -14.83 -11.78 -13.30
C THR A 213 -15.60 -12.95 -12.68
N ALA A 214 -15.44 -13.20 -11.37
CA ALA A 214 -16.15 -14.24 -10.62
C ALA A 214 -17.55 -13.81 -10.09
N PRO A 215 -18.40 -14.77 -9.68
CA PRO A 215 -19.73 -14.48 -9.14
C PRO A 215 -19.71 -13.59 -7.89
N SER A 216 -20.77 -12.80 -7.71
CA SER A 216 -20.95 -11.94 -6.55
C SER A 216 -21.28 -12.76 -5.29
N ALA A 217 -20.26 -13.03 -4.47
CA ALA A 217 -20.43 -13.61 -3.14
C ALA A 217 -20.80 -12.57 -2.05
N MET A 218 -20.68 -11.27 -2.36
CA MET A 218 -20.90 -10.16 -1.44
C MET A 218 -21.50 -8.97 -2.19
N GLY A 219 -22.58 -8.37 -1.67
CA GLY A 219 -23.15 -7.17 -2.26
C GLY A 219 -22.32 -5.92 -1.93
N ALA A 220 -21.87 -5.20 -2.97
CA ALA A 220 -21.09 -3.97 -2.89
C ALA A 220 -21.45 -3.01 -4.04
N LEU A 221 -21.46 -1.71 -3.77
CA LEU A 221 -21.92 -0.67 -4.71
C LEU A 221 -23.30 -1.03 -5.29
N GLY A 222 -23.50 -0.82 -6.60
CA GLY A 222 -24.74 -1.17 -7.28
C GLY A 222 -24.97 -2.67 -7.51
N THR A 223 -24.05 -3.54 -7.06
CA THR A 223 -24.14 -4.99 -7.30
C THR A 223 -24.59 -5.73 -6.04
N PRO A 224 -25.70 -6.50 -6.07
CA PRO A 224 -26.11 -7.36 -4.97
C PRO A 224 -25.27 -8.65 -4.91
N ALA A 225 -25.35 -9.37 -3.79
CA ALA A 225 -24.88 -10.76 -3.73
C ALA A 225 -25.80 -11.66 -4.56
N ASP A 226 -25.26 -12.74 -5.14
CA ASP A 226 -26.08 -13.76 -5.79
C ASP A 226 -26.60 -14.77 -4.75
N GLU A 227 -27.90 -14.69 -4.46
CA GLU A 227 -28.58 -15.47 -3.42
C GLU A 227 -28.44 -16.99 -3.62
N THR A 228 -28.31 -17.45 -4.87
CA THR A 228 -28.15 -18.89 -5.17
C THR A 228 -26.72 -19.37 -4.97
N TYR A 229 -25.74 -18.47 -5.13
CA TYR A 229 -24.33 -18.81 -5.10
C TYR A 229 -23.74 -18.85 -3.70
N VAL A 230 -24.09 -17.90 -2.83
CA VAL A 230 -23.51 -17.78 -1.47
C VAL A 230 -23.67 -19.08 -0.65
N PRO A 231 -24.84 -19.75 -0.59
CA PRO A 231 -24.99 -20.99 0.17
C PRO A 231 -24.20 -22.17 -0.43
N TYR A 232 -24.05 -22.22 -1.75
CA TYR A 232 -23.26 -23.24 -2.45
C TYR A 232 -21.76 -23.04 -2.17
N LEU A 233 -21.24 -21.81 -2.37
CA LEU A 233 -19.84 -21.47 -2.11
C LEU A 233 -19.44 -21.81 -0.66
N ARG A 234 -20.31 -21.54 0.32
CA ARG A 234 -20.08 -21.91 1.74
C ARG A 234 -19.73 -23.38 1.92
N LEU A 235 -20.47 -24.27 1.26
CA LEU A 235 -20.26 -25.72 1.35
C LEU A 235 -18.93 -26.10 0.68
N ARG A 236 -18.65 -25.56 -0.51
CA ARG A 236 -17.44 -25.90 -1.27
C ARG A 236 -16.15 -25.39 -0.62
N LEU A 237 -16.20 -24.24 0.06
CA LEU A 237 -15.08 -23.76 0.88
C LEU A 237 -14.77 -24.73 2.03
N ALA A 238 -15.79 -25.29 2.68
CA ALA A 238 -15.62 -26.32 3.71
C ALA A 238 -15.17 -27.67 3.13
N ASP A 239 -15.59 -28.01 1.90
CA ASP A 239 -15.10 -29.18 1.17
C ASP A 239 -13.60 -29.06 0.88
N ALA A 240 -13.11 -27.88 0.46
CA ALA A 240 -11.70 -27.65 0.18
C ALA A 240 -10.80 -27.87 1.41
N ILE A 241 -11.19 -27.36 2.59
CA ILE A 241 -10.44 -27.61 3.82
C ILE A 241 -10.46 -29.10 4.18
N ALA A 242 -11.61 -29.77 4.05
CA ALA A 242 -11.74 -31.18 4.37
C ALA A 242 -10.94 -32.09 3.41
N GLU A 243 -10.94 -31.78 2.11
CA GLU A 243 -10.15 -32.51 1.10
C GLU A 243 -8.65 -32.32 1.29
N ALA A 244 -8.19 -31.10 1.60
CA ALA A 244 -6.79 -30.84 1.89
C ALA A 244 -6.33 -31.54 3.19
N HIS A 245 -7.13 -31.46 4.26
CA HIS A 245 -6.86 -32.15 5.53
C HIS A 245 -6.81 -33.68 5.36
N GLY A 246 -7.71 -34.25 4.57
CA GLY A 246 -7.71 -35.68 4.23
C GLY A 246 -6.54 -36.15 3.36
N ARG A 247 -5.65 -35.25 2.93
CA ARG A 247 -4.45 -35.51 2.12
C ARG A 247 -3.14 -35.14 2.84
N LEU A 248 -3.18 -34.98 4.17
CA LEU A 248 -1.97 -34.74 4.96
C LEU A 248 -0.97 -35.90 4.78
N GLU A 249 0.20 -35.57 4.22
CA GLU A 249 1.38 -36.45 4.14
C GLU A 249 2.61 -35.70 4.70
N PRO A 250 3.69 -36.39 5.13
CA PRO A 250 4.93 -35.76 5.55
C PRO A 250 5.44 -34.72 4.54
N ALA A 251 6.01 -33.64 5.04
CA ALA A 251 6.33 -32.46 4.26
C ALA A 251 7.59 -31.70 4.73
N ARG A 252 8.07 -30.85 3.84
CA ARG A 252 9.07 -29.80 4.06
C ARG A 252 8.50 -28.48 3.58
N VAL A 253 8.89 -27.39 4.21
CA VAL A 253 8.47 -26.03 3.85
C VAL A 253 9.67 -25.10 3.73
N GLY A 254 9.60 -24.15 2.82
CA GLY A 254 10.58 -23.08 2.70
C GLY A 254 10.00 -21.83 2.05
N TYR A 255 10.73 -20.71 2.17
CA TYR A 255 10.30 -19.39 1.70
C TYR A 255 11.35 -18.78 0.78
N ALA A 256 10.89 -18.15 -0.30
CA ALA A 256 11.66 -17.18 -1.06
C ALA A 256 10.79 -15.96 -1.37
N SER A 257 11.44 -14.83 -1.63
CA SER A 257 10.80 -13.72 -2.31
C SER A 257 11.76 -13.07 -3.32
N THR A 258 11.18 -12.37 -4.29
CA THR A 258 11.92 -11.67 -5.34
C THR A 258 11.21 -10.37 -5.71
N SER A 259 11.92 -9.46 -6.38
CA SER A 259 11.31 -8.26 -6.95
C SER A 259 10.58 -8.60 -8.26
N ALA A 260 9.35 -8.13 -8.35
CA ALA A 260 8.47 -8.17 -9.51
C ALA A 260 7.97 -6.76 -9.88
N ALA A 261 8.81 -5.75 -9.64
CA ALA A 261 8.48 -4.32 -9.81
C ALA A 261 8.03 -3.93 -11.23
N GLU A 262 8.38 -4.70 -12.26
CA GLU A 262 7.91 -4.40 -13.62
C GLU A 262 6.44 -4.79 -13.88
N PHE A 263 5.82 -5.51 -12.93
CA PHE A 263 4.45 -6.01 -13.01
C PHE A 263 3.48 -5.25 -12.09
N THR A 264 3.95 -4.25 -11.34
CA THR A 264 3.15 -3.52 -10.35
C THR A 264 3.57 -2.05 -10.30
N ALA A 265 2.61 -1.16 -10.01
CA ALA A 265 2.77 0.30 -9.97
C ALA A 265 1.57 0.96 -9.28
N LEU A 266 1.74 2.16 -8.73
CA LEU A 266 0.63 2.88 -8.08
C LEU A 266 -0.39 3.46 -9.08
N ARG A 267 -1.68 3.12 -8.92
CA ARG A 267 -2.80 3.72 -9.69
C ARG A 267 -3.42 4.96 -9.05
N ARG A 268 -3.23 5.23 -7.76
CA ARG A 268 -3.85 6.41 -7.11
C ARG A 268 -2.95 7.64 -7.19
N TRP A 269 -3.42 8.65 -7.91
CA TRP A 269 -2.63 9.86 -8.21
C TRP A 269 -3.30 11.12 -7.66
N ILE A 270 -2.47 12.05 -7.22
CA ILE A 270 -2.81 13.33 -6.62
C ILE A 270 -2.98 14.35 -7.75
N TYR A 271 -4.12 15.04 -7.80
CA TYR A 271 -4.37 16.09 -8.80
C TYR A 271 -3.49 17.34 -8.57
N ARG A 272 -3.64 18.37 -9.39
CA ARG A 272 -3.22 19.73 -9.03
C ARG A 272 -4.25 20.38 -8.10
N PRO A 273 -3.85 21.36 -7.27
CA PRO A 273 -4.79 22.09 -6.40
C PRO A 273 -5.85 22.89 -7.19
N ASP A 274 -5.58 23.23 -8.46
CA ASP A 274 -6.56 23.86 -9.38
C ASP A 274 -7.34 22.84 -10.24
N ARG A 275 -7.29 21.54 -9.89
CA ARG A 275 -7.93 20.43 -10.61
C ARG A 275 -8.69 19.47 -9.68
N VAL A 276 -9.07 19.92 -8.49
CA VAL A 276 -9.89 19.14 -7.54
C VAL A 276 -11.23 18.78 -8.20
N GLY A 277 -11.56 17.49 -8.21
CA GLY A 277 -12.81 16.99 -8.75
C GLY A 277 -13.96 17.01 -7.75
N THR A 278 -15.18 16.78 -8.25
CA THR A 278 -16.40 16.65 -7.45
C THR A 278 -16.63 15.19 -7.05
N ASP A 279 -17.07 14.96 -5.81
CA ASP A 279 -17.42 13.63 -5.30
C ASP A 279 -18.88 13.22 -5.62
N PRO A 280 -19.28 11.95 -5.36
CA PRO A 280 -20.63 11.45 -5.61
C PRO A 280 -21.77 12.20 -4.91
N PHE A 281 -21.44 13.09 -3.97
CA PHE A 281 -22.39 13.84 -3.15
C PHE A 281 -22.52 15.30 -3.58
N GLY A 282 -21.67 15.76 -4.50
CA GLY A 282 -21.66 17.12 -5.05
C GLY A 282 -20.58 18.04 -4.47
N ASP A 283 -19.74 17.56 -3.54
CA ASP A 283 -18.73 18.36 -2.87
C ASP A 283 -17.38 18.32 -3.63
N ALA A 284 -16.67 19.44 -3.74
CA ALA A 284 -15.39 19.53 -4.44
C ALA A 284 -14.22 19.02 -3.57
N THR A 285 -14.17 17.70 -3.34
CA THR A 285 -13.26 17.04 -2.38
C THR A 285 -12.24 16.10 -3.01
N VAL A 286 -12.30 15.86 -4.32
CA VAL A 286 -11.48 14.83 -4.99
C VAL A 286 -10.10 15.41 -5.33
N ARG A 287 -9.22 15.40 -4.32
CA ARG A 287 -7.84 15.88 -4.42
C ARG A 287 -6.87 14.80 -4.93
N ALA A 288 -7.22 13.51 -4.81
CA ALA A 288 -6.55 12.37 -5.40
C ALA A 288 -7.55 11.24 -5.74
N THR A 289 -7.33 10.47 -6.82
CA THR A 289 -8.18 9.31 -7.16
C THR A 289 -7.45 8.29 -8.04
N MET A 290 -8.06 7.12 -8.25
CA MET A 290 -7.47 6.05 -9.06
C MET A 290 -7.48 6.41 -10.56
N HIS A 291 -6.42 6.01 -11.25
CA HIS A 291 -6.18 6.23 -12.68
C HIS A 291 -6.16 7.72 -13.12
N ALA A 292 -6.09 8.67 -12.18
CA ALA A 292 -6.13 10.12 -12.44
C ALA A 292 -5.00 10.65 -13.34
N ALA A 293 -3.90 9.90 -13.48
CA ALA A 293 -2.77 10.20 -14.36
C ALA A 293 -2.91 9.67 -15.79
N ARG A 294 -3.88 8.76 -16.05
CA ARG A 294 -4.09 8.15 -17.37
C ARG A 294 -4.43 9.24 -18.39
N ASP A 295 -3.59 9.37 -19.41
CA ASP A 295 -3.68 10.41 -20.46
C ASP A 295 -3.80 11.86 -19.92
N ASN A 296 -3.37 12.06 -18.66
CA ASN A 296 -3.70 13.24 -17.87
C ASN A 296 -2.55 13.68 -16.93
N LEU A 297 -1.31 13.28 -17.25
CA LEU A 297 -0.10 13.59 -16.47
C LEU A 297 0.06 15.10 -16.17
N GLN A 298 -0.39 16.00 -17.06
CA GLN A 298 -0.37 17.45 -16.89
C GLN A 298 -1.23 17.99 -15.73
N ASN A 299 -2.23 17.22 -15.27
CA ASN A 299 -3.19 17.64 -14.24
C ASN A 299 -2.95 16.98 -12.87
N VAL A 300 -1.86 16.21 -12.70
CA VAL A 300 -1.48 15.53 -11.45
C VAL A 300 -0.13 16.02 -10.92
N THR A 301 0.07 16.01 -9.59
CA THR A 301 1.35 16.38 -8.95
C THR A 301 2.25 15.18 -8.71
N GLY A 302 1.66 14.00 -8.49
CA GLY A 302 2.37 12.73 -8.39
C GLY A 302 1.50 11.61 -7.81
N GLU A 303 2.18 10.51 -7.51
CA GLU A 303 1.70 9.33 -6.80
C GLU A 303 1.26 9.66 -5.37
N SER A 304 0.25 8.95 -4.84
CA SER A 304 -0.19 9.13 -3.44
C SER A 304 0.44 8.17 -2.42
N GLY A 305 1.33 7.27 -2.82
CA GLY A 305 1.95 6.25 -1.97
C GLY A 305 3.04 5.44 -2.67
N PRO A 306 3.67 4.47 -1.98
CA PRO A 306 4.60 3.51 -2.57
C PRO A 306 3.90 2.35 -3.28
N GLU A 307 4.67 1.60 -4.06
CA GLU A 307 4.33 0.24 -4.51
C GLU A 307 4.96 -0.83 -3.60
N ASP A 308 4.41 -2.05 -3.63
CA ASP A 308 4.99 -3.24 -2.99
C ASP A 308 5.39 -4.25 -4.08
N PRO A 309 6.67 -4.25 -4.52
CA PRO A 309 7.12 -5.08 -5.64
C PRO A 309 7.45 -6.52 -5.25
N GLU A 310 7.24 -6.94 -4.00
CA GLU A 310 7.63 -8.27 -3.54
C GLU A 310 6.66 -9.36 -4.01
N LEU A 311 7.17 -10.28 -4.84
CA LEU A 311 6.56 -11.57 -5.10
C LEU A 311 7.11 -12.57 -4.07
N ALA A 312 6.29 -12.93 -3.08
CA ALA A 312 6.63 -13.86 -2.01
C ALA A 312 6.05 -15.25 -2.29
N VAL A 313 6.81 -16.31 -1.96
CA VAL A 313 6.45 -17.70 -2.26
C VAL A 313 6.82 -18.62 -1.09
N ILE A 314 5.84 -19.36 -0.60
CA ILE A 314 6.04 -20.50 0.31
C ILE A 314 5.93 -21.77 -0.54
N SER A 315 6.99 -22.57 -0.58
CA SER A 315 7.01 -23.86 -1.26
C SER A 315 6.85 -24.99 -0.25
N VAL A 316 6.03 -25.98 -0.58
CA VAL A 316 5.78 -27.17 0.22
C VAL A 316 6.04 -28.41 -0.64
N ARG A 317 6.91 -29.29 -0.13
CA ARG A 317 7.33 -30.53 -0.80
C ARG A 317 7.22 -31.71 0.14
N THR A 318 7.23 -32.91 -0.39
CA THR A 318 7.38 -34.14 0.40
C THR A 318 8.86 -34.42 0.71
N PRO A 319 9.20 -35.26 1.72
CA PRO A 319 10.59 -35.49 2.14
C PRO A 319 11.55 -35.99 1.05
N ASP A 320 11.03 -36.62 -0.01
CA ASP A 320 11.71 -37.08 -1.23
C ASP A 320 11.88 -35.98 -2.30
N GLY A 321 11.44 -34.75 -2.04
CA GLY A 321 11.63 -33.57 -2.90
C GLY A 321 10.55 -33.35 -3.97
N ARG A 322 9.50 -34.20 -4.00
CA ARG A 322 8.35 -34.04 -4.91
C ARG A 322 7.49 -32.83 -4.51
N PRO A 323 7.11 -31.94 -5.45
CA PRO A 323 6.23 -30.81 -5.16
C PRO A 323 4.86 -31.26 -4.62
N LEU A 324 4.35 -30.56 -3.60
CA LEU A 324 3.03 -30.79 -3.01
C LEU A 324 2.14 -29.56 -3.19
N ALA A 325 2.62 -28.38 -2.77
CA ALA A 325 1.91 -27.12 -2.95
C ALA A 325 2.86 -25.93 -3.06
N LEU A 326 2.34 -24.82 -3.60
CA LEU A 326 3.02 -23.53 -3.68
C LEU A 326 2.01 -22.43 -3.35
N LEU A 327 2.28 -21.65 -2.31
CA LEU A 327 1.50 -20.46 -1.95
C LEU A 327 2.30 -19.21 -2.29
N ALA A 328 1.91 -18.54 -3.36
CA ALA A 328 2.43 -17.25 -3.78
C ALA A 328 1.56 -16.09 -3.25
N ASN A 329 2.15 -14.92 -3.18
CA ASN A 329 1.50 -13.67 -2.79
C ASN A 329 2.12 -12.52 -3.62
N PHE A 330 1.26 -11.69 -4.22
CA PHE A 330 1.71 -10.53 -4.98
C PHE A 330 0.73 -9.38 -4.87
N SER A 331 1.29 -8.19 -4.63
CA SER A 331 0.55 -6.93 -4.48
C SER A 331 0.29 -6.32 -5.85
N MET A 332 -0.74 -6.82 -6.55
CA MET A 332 -1.18 -6.32 -7.85
C MET A 332 -2.69 -6.61 -8.00
N HIS A 333 -3.45 -5.58 -8.38
CA HIS A 333 -4.91 -5.66 -8.55
C HIS A 333 -5.28 -6.62 -9.70
N TYR A 334 -6.55 -6.96 -9.91
CA TYR A 334 -6.88 -7.89 -10.99
C TYR A 334 -6.41 -7.39 -12.38
N PHE A 335 -5.92 -8.31 -13.20
CA PHE A 335 -5.64 -8.09 -14.63
C PHE A 335 -6.41 -9.13 -15.43
N GLY A 336 -7.49 -8.67 -16.08
CA GLY A 336 -8.28 -9.48 -17.00
C GLY A 336 -7.63 -9.61 -18.39
N GLY A 337 -7.93 -10.72 -19.06
CA GLY A 337 -7.35 -11.10 -20.35
C GLY A 337 -7.38 -12.61 -20.59
N GLY A 338 -7.45 -13.39 -19.50
CA GLY A 338 -7.67 -14.82 -19.49
C GLY A 338 -9.07 -15.23 -18.96
N PRO A 339 -9.20 -16.42 -18.33
CA PRO A 339 -10.45 -16.95 -17.76
C PRO A 339 -11.01 -16.14 -16.58
N ALA A 340 -12.12 -16.61 -16.00
CA ALA A 340 -12.88 -15.88 -14.96
C ALA A 340 -12.21 -15.81 -13.56
N ALA A 341 -10.97 -16.30 -13.44
CA ALA A 341 -10.09 -16.12 -12.29
C ALA A 341 -8.96 -15.09 -12.57
N ASP A 342 -9.07 -14.31 -13.66
CA ASP A 342 -8.09 -13.33 -14.12
C ASP A 342 -6.65 -13.94 -14.17
N TYR A 343 -5.59 -13.14 -13.94
CA TYR A 343 -4.22 -13.67 -13.95
C TYR A 343 -3.94 -14.71 -12.86
N PHE A 344 -4.71 -14.71 -11.75
CA PHE A 344 -4.52 -15.63 -10.63
C PHE A 344 -4.71 -17.09 -11.08
N GLY A 345 -5.80 -17.36 -11.78
CA GLY A 345 -6.08 -18.69 -12.32
C GLY A 345 -5.02 -19.15 -13.33
N SER A 346 -4.71 -18.31 -14.32
CA SER A 346 -3.70 -18.62 -15.34
C SER A 346 -2.30 -18.81 -14.77
N TYR A 347 -1.91 -18.05 -13.74
CA TYR A 347 -0.67 -18.26 -13.01
C TYR A 347 -0.67 -19.62 -12.29
N CYS A 348 -1.74 -19.96 -11.57
CA CYS A 348 -1.82 -21.22 -10.84
C CYS A 348 -1.71 -22.40 -11.82
N ASP A 349 -2.55 -22.42 -12.86
CA ASP A 349 -2.56 -23.49 -13.87
C ASP A 349 -1.19 -23.62 -14.59
N ALA A 350 -0.46 -22.50 -14.78
CA ALA A 350 0.89 -22.50 -15.36
C ALA A 350 1.97 -23.04 -14.41
N ILE A 351 1.93 -22.70 -13.11
CA ILE A 351 2.82 -23.26 -12.07
C ILE A 351 2.56 -24.76 -11.90
N GLU A 352 1.29 -25.16 -11.83
CA GLU A 352 0.86 -26.56 -11.73
C GLU A 352 1.41 -27.37 -12.90
N LYS A 353 1.27 -26.86 -14.13
CA LYS A 353 1.85 -27.46 -15.34
C LYS A 353 3.38 -27.49 -15.33
N HIS A 354 4.05 -26.46 -14.82
CA HIS A 354 5.52 -26.39 -14.78
C HIS A 354 6.13 -27.39 -13.79
N HIS A 355 5.47 -27.59 -12.63
CA HIS A 355 5.97 -28.45 -11.56
C HIS A 355 5.28 -29.83 -11.47
N ALA A 356 4.41 -30.17 -12.43
CA ALA A 356 3.78 -31.48 -12.51
C ALA A 356 4.81 -32.61 -12.69
N THR A 357 4.60 -33.71 -11.97
CA THR A 357 5.29 -34.98 -12.18
C THR A 357 4.31 -35.99 -12.83
N PRO A 358 4.80 -37.10 -13.41
CA PRO A 358 3.92 -38.10 -14.03
C PRO A 358 2.83 -38.65 -13.10
N ASP A 359 3.12 -38.73 -11.81
CA ASP A 359 2.24 -39.31 -10.80
C ASP A 359 1.40 -38.25 -10.05
N ARG A 360 1.77 -36.97 -10.10
CA ARG A 360 1.09 -35.91 -9.34
C ARG A 360 1.33 -34.49 -9.86
N THR A 361 0.25 -33.73 -9.97
CA THR A 361 0.29 -32.26 -10.08
C THR A 361 0.31 -31.65 -8.67
N PRO A 362 1.19 -30.69 -8.35
CA PRO A 362 1.10 -29.92 -7.11
C PRO A 362 -0.12 -28.99 -7.13
N VAL A 363 -0.48 -28.39 -6.01
CA VAL A 363 -1.50 -27.32 -5.95
C VAL A 363 -0.81 -25.95 -5.93
N ALA A 364 -1.05 -25.10 -6.92
CA ALA A 364 -0.56 -23.73 -6.94
C ALA A 364 -1.63 -22.77 -6.46
N ILE A 365 -1.27 -21.85 -5.56
CA ILE A 365 -2.18 -20.90 -4.94
C ILE A 365 -1.58 -19.50 -5.08
N MET A 366 -2.26 -18.57 -5.74
CA MET A 366 -1.89 -17.16 -5.73
C MET A 366 -2.85 -16.39 -4.81
N SER A 367 -2.36 -16.00 -3.65
CA SER A 367 -3.07 -15.11 -2.72
C SER A 367 -2.92 -13.64 -3.12
N HIS A 368 -3.90 -12.81 -2.77
CA HIS A 368 -3.87 -11.38 -3.02
C HIS A 368 -2.98 -10.66 -1.99
N GLY A 369 -1.96 -9.93 -2.46
CA GLY A 369 -1.17 -9.00 -1.64
C GLY A 369 -1.82 -7.62 -1.59
N CYS A 370 -1.23 -6.69 -0.83
CA CYS A 370 -1.83 -5.38 -0.56
C CYS A 370 -1.90 -4.48 -1.81
N SER A 371 -3.03 -4.50 -2.53
CA SER A 371 -3.14 -3.92 -3.87
C SER A 371 -4.19 -2.81 -4.03
N GLY A 372 -4.79 -2.34 -2.93
CA GLY A 372 -5.91 -1.39 -2.96
C GLY A 372 -5.66 -0.13 -3.81
N ASP A 373 -4.44 0.40 -3.80
CA ASP A 373 -3.98 1.56 -4.56
C ASP A 373 -3.07 1.23 -5.76
N ILE A 374 -2.99 -0.05 -6.16
CA ILE A 374 -2.01 -0.62 -7.10
C ILE A 374 -2.62 -1.13 -8.42
N TRP A 375 -1.81 -1.21 -9.48
CA TRP A 375 -2.14 -1.64 -10.84
C TRP A 375 -0.87 -2.14 -11.57
N ARG A 376 -1.00 -2.62 -12.82
CA ARG A 376 0.14 -3.15 -13.62
C ARG A 376 0.95 -2.13 -14.44
N VAL A 377 0.60 -0.84 -14.43
CA VAL A 377 1.17 0.18 -15.33
C VAL A 377 1.64 1.42 -14.57
N ASP A 378 2.93 1.77 -14.72
CA ASP A 378 3.46 3.09 -14.37
C ASP A 378 3.16 4.10 -15.49
N TYR A 379 2.19 4.99 -15.24
CA TYR A 379 1.78 6.04 -16.17
C TYR A 379 2.91 6.97 -16.64
N ARG A 380 3.99 7.13 -15.87
CA ARG A 380 5.15 7.95 -16.26
C ARG A 380 5.92 7.34 -17.44
N THR A 381 5.83 6.01 -17.61
CA THR A 381 6.49 5.27 -18.69
C THR A 381 5.60 5.07 -19.92
N GLY A 382 4.36 5.57 -19.87
CA GLY A 382 3.31 5.33 -20.87
C GLY A 382 2.53 4.03 -20.61
N GLU A 383 1.47 3.78 -21.40
CA GLU A 383 0.74 2.51 -21.29
C GLU A 383 1.58 1.33 -21.80
N ARG A 384 2.26 0.64 -20.90
CA ARG A 384 2.89 -0.66 -21.19
C ARG A 384 1.81 -1.72 -21.42
N GLN A 385 1.44 -1.90 -22.68
CA GLN A 385 0.50 -2.91 -23.18
C GLN A 385 1.20 -4.27 -23.33
N GLU A 386 1.78 -4.81 -22.26
CA GLU A 386 2.29 -6.19 -22.32
C GLU A 386 1.11 -7.19 -22.39
N PRO A 387 1.16 -8.19 -23.27
CA PRO A 387 0.09 -9.18 -23.38
C PRO A 387 -0.11 -9.93 -22.07
N PHE A 388 -1.36 -10.29 -21.77
CA PHE A 388 -1.74 -11.08 -20.58
C PHE A 388 -0.85 -12.33 -20.39
N GLU A 389 -0.59 -13.08 -21.47
CA GLU A 389 0.28 -14.27 -21.42
C GLU A 389 1.75 -13.93 -21.08
N ALA A 390 2.24 -12.75 -21.49
CA ALA A 390 3.60 -12.32 -21.19
C ALA A 390 3.75 -11.92 -19.71
N PHE A 391 2.73 -11.26 -19.15
CA PHE A 391 2.62 -11.00 -17.71
C PHE A 391 2.63 -12.31 -16.90
N VAL A 392 1.74 -13.25 -17.25
CA VAL A 392 1.64 -14.56 -16.55
C VAL A 392 2.96 -15.33 -16.65
N THR A 393 3.56 -15.42 -17.85
CA THR A 393 4.85 -16.09 -18.06
C THR A 393 5.96 -15.45 -17.22
N GLY A 394 6.07 -14.12 -17.23
CA GLY A 394 7.12 -13.41 -16.48
C GLY A 394 6.98 -13.53 -14.95
N MET A 395 5.76 -13.67 -14.43
CA MET A 395 5.49 -14.00 -13.03
C MET A 395 5.84 -15.46 -12.68
N VAL A 396 5.53 -16.39 -13.58
CA VAL A 396 5.90 -17.81 -13.45
C VAL A 396 7.42 -17.99 -13.44
N ASP A 397 8.14 -17.36 -14.38
CA ASP A 397 9.60 -17.42 -14.46
C ASP A 397 10.27 -16.92 -13.17
N ARG A 398 9.78 -15.80 -12.61
CA ARG A 398 10.26 -15.26 -11.31
C ARG A 398 10.00 -16.20 -10.15
N THR A 399 8.80 -16.80 -10.11
CA THR A 399 8.43 -17.80 -9.09
C THR A 399 9.36 -19.01 -9.17
N THR A 400 9.50 -19.61 -10.35
CA THR A 400 10.34 -20.79 -10.57
C THR A 400 11.80 -20.52 -10.20
N ALA A 401 12.34 -19.36 -10.59
CA ALA A 401 13.70 -18.96 -10.24
C ALA A 401 13.89 -18.77 -8.72
N ALA A 402 12.91 -18.17 -8.02
CA ALA A 402 12.94 -18.01 -6.57
C ALA A 402 12.84 -19.37 -5.84
N VAL A 403 11.93 -20.24 -6.28
CA VAL A 403 11.72 -21.60 -5.71
C VAL A 403 12.94 -22.50 -5.86
N ALA A 404 13.71 -22.34 -6.94
CA ALA A 404 14.95 -23.10 -7.15
C ALA A 404 16.06 -22.79 -6.14
N ALA A 405 15.95 -21.69 -5.38
CA ALA A 405 16.93 -21.25 -4.38
C ALA A 405 16.45 -21.41 -2.92
N ILE A 406 15.29 -22.04 -2.69
CA ILE A 406 14.71 -22.21 -1.34
C ILE A 406 15.53 -23.19 -0.50
N GLU A 407 15.82 -22.80 0.74
CA GLU A 407 16.21 -23.71 1.82
C GLU A 407 14.93 -24.27 2.48
N GLU A 408 14.86 -25.59 2.64
CA GLU A 408 13.66 -26.30 3.11
C GLU A 408 13.84 -26.92 4.50
N HIS A 409 12.88 -26.68 5.40
CA HIS A 409 12.85 -27.16 6.77
C HIS A 409 11.78 -28.28 6.93
N ARG A 410 12.05 -29.29 7.76
CA ARG A 410 11.16 -30.48 7.98
C ARG A 410 10.41 -30.45 9.31
N ASP A 411 10.86 -29.57 10.17
CA ASP A 411 10.67 -29.46 11.62
C ASP A 411 10.17 -28.05 11.97
N ALA A 412 9.52 -27.39 11.01
CA ALA A 412 8.92 -26.08 11.18
C ALA A 412 7.65 -26.18 12.04
N ASP A 413 7.71 -25.62 13.25
CA ASP A 413 6.58 -25.57 14.18
C ASP A 413 5.57 -24.48 13.79
N ILE A 414 4.31 -24.69 14.13
CA ILE A 414 3.18 -23.87 13.69
C ILE A 414 2.57 -23.15 14.89
N ALA A 415 2.22 -21.88 14.70
CA ALA A 415 1.37 -21.15 15.62
C ALA A 415 0.42 -20.23 14.85
N MET A 416 -0.85 -20.17 15.25
CA MET A 416 -1.83 -19.28 14.66
C MET A 416 -2.67 -18.62 15.75
N VAL A 417 -3.05 -17.37 15.53
CA VAL A 417 -3.92 -16.60 16.42
C VAL A 417 -4.86 -15.72 15.60
N GLU A 418 -6.12 -15.62 16.04
CA GLU A 418 -7.13 -14.71 15.48
C GLU A 418 -7.45 -13.60 16.48
N ARG A 419 -7.78 -12.41 15.97
CA ARG A 419 -8.44 -11.36 16.73
C ARG A 419 -9.58 -10.75 15.91
N ARG A 420 -10.72 -10.58 16.58
CA ARG A 420 -11.88 -9.84 16.04
C ARG A 420 -11.88 -8.44 16.66
N LEU A 421 -11.96 -7.44 15.80
CA LEU A 421 -11.81 -6.03 16.15
C LEU A 421 -13.12 -5.28 15.85
N PRO A 422 -13.86 -4.82 16.88
CA PRO A 422 -15.04 -4.00 16.64
C PRO A 422 -14.62 -2.62 16.12
N LEU A 423 -15.10 -2.28 14.92
CA LEU A 423 -14.86 -0.99 14.26
C LEU A 423 -16.19 -0.30 13.91
N ALA A 424 -16.14 1.03 13.86
CA ALA A 424 -17.26 1.83 13.38
C ALA A 424 -17.21 2.03 11.86
N TYR A 425 -18.39 2.09 11.23
CA TYR A 425 -18.54 2.63 9.89
C TYR A 425 -18.77 4.15 9.93
N ARG A 426 -18.32 4.87 8.90
CA ARG A 426 -18.59 6.31 8.71
C ARG A 426 -20.04 6.50 8.23
N VAL A 427 -20.95 6.68 9.17
CA VAL A 427 -22.39 6.86 8.92
C VAL A 427 -22.72 8.28 8.45
N PRO A 428 -23.76 8.46 7.59
CA PRO A 428 -24.21 9.78 7.17
C PRO A 428 -24.82 10.59 8.33
N ASP A 429 -24.72 11.91 8.22
CA ASP A 429 -25.51 12.83 9.05
C ASP A 429 -27.00 12.85 8.65
N ALA A 430 -27.80 13.64 9.36
CA ALA A 430 -29.25 13.73 9.11
C ALA A 430 -29.61 14.29 7.73
N ALA A 431 -28.83 15.22 7.18
CA ALA A 431 -29.09 15.82 5.88
C ALA A 431 -28.68 14.87 4.74
N ARG A 432 -27.51 14.27 4.84
CA ARG A 432 -26.99 13.26 3.91
C ARG A 432 -27.88 12.01 3.90
N LEU A 433 -28.42 11.58 5.04
CA LEU A 433 -29.39 10.49 5.12
C LEU A 433 -30.76 10.85 4.50
N ALA A 434 -31.22 12.10 4.66
CA ALA A 434 -32.46 12.55 4.04
C ALA A 434 -32.35 12.61 2.51
N TRP A 435 -31.24 13.16 1.98
CA TRP A 435 -30.87 13.13 0.57
C TRP A 435 -30.88 11.70 0.01
N ALA A 436 -30.17 10.78 0.70
CA ALA A 436 -30.06 9.39 0.29
C ALA A 436 -31.42 8.68 0.21
N ARG A 437 -32.29 8.90 1.20
CA ARG A 437 -33.65 8.34 1.22
C ARG A 437 -34.54 8.89 0.10
N GLY A 438 -34.39 10.16 -0.26
CA GLY A 438 -35.10 10.76 -1.39
C GLY A 438 -34.78 10.08 -2.72
N ILE A 439 -33.48 9.83 -2.99
CA ILE A 439 -33.02 9.11 -4.19
C ILE A 439 -33.46 7.64 -4.15
N ALA A 440 -33.28 6.96 -3.01
CA ALA A 440 -33.67 5.55 -2.87
C ALA A 440 -35.18 5.32 -3.07
N ALA A 441 -36.03 6.25 -2.65
CA ALA A 441 -37.47 6.18 -2.91
C ALA A 441 -37.79 6.28 -4.42
N ALA A 442 -37.08 7.13 -5.17
CA ALA A 442 -37.28 7.30 -6.61
C ALA A 442 -36.79 6.09 -7.45
N LEU A 443 -35.88 5.27 -6.90
CA LEU A 443 -35.44 4.02 -7.55
C LEU A 443 -36.52 2.93 -7.58
N GLU A 444 -37.51 2.96 -6.68
CA GLU A 444 -38.58 1.95 -6.59
C GLU A 444 -38.08 0.49 -6.53
N GLY A 445 -36.90 0.26 -5.91
CA GLY A 445 -36.27 -1.07 -5.82
C GLY A 445 -35.53 -1.53 -7.08
N LYS A 446 -35.40 -0.69 -8.11
CA LYS A 446 -34.56 -0.94 -9.29
C LYS A 446 -33.07 -0.88 -8.88
N LEU A 447 -32.23 -1.60 -9.63
CA LEU A 447 -30.78 -1.52 -9.47
C LEU A 447 -30.30 -0.11 -9.86
N PRO A 448 -29.36 0.50 -9.10
CA PRO A 448 -28.88 1.84 -9.40
C PRO A 448 -28.01 1.83 -10.66
N THR A 449 -28.09 2.90 -11.44
CA THR A 449 -27.42 3.04 -12.75
C THR A 449 -26.42 4.20 -12.78
N THR A 450 -26.59 5.18 -11.90
CA THR A 450 -25.71 6.35 -11.77
C THR A 450 -24.92 6.32 -10.46
N GLN A 451 -23.80 7.05 -10.43
CA GLN A 451 -22.97 7.16 -9.23
C GLN A 451 -23.73 7.76 -8.02
N PRO A 452 -24.53 8.85 -8.15
CA PRO A 452 -25.34 9.35 -7.03
C PRO A 452 -26.36 8.34 -6.50
N GLU A 453 -27.02 7.56 -7.38
CA GLU A 453 -27.94 6.49 -6.97
C GLU A 453 -27.23 5.40 -6.15
N ILE A 454 -26.05 4.98 -6.59
CA ILE A 454 -25.22 4.02 -5.85
C ILE A 454 -24.88 4.59 -4.46
N TYR A 455 -24.30 5.79 -4.40
CA TYR A 455 -23.82 6.35 -3.14
C TYR A 455 -24.95 6.72 -2.17
N ALA A 456 -26.15 7.01 -2.66
CA ALA A 456 -27.36 7.13 -1.84
C ALA A 456 -27.71 5.80 -1.13
N LEU A 457 -27.76 4.68 -1.86
CA LEU A 457 -28.00 3.36 -1.26
C LEU A 457 -26.89 2.97 -0.27
N GLU A 458 -25.64 3.33 -0.56
CA GLU A 458 -24.51 3.11 0.35
C GLU A 458 -24.65 3.90 1.67
N GLN A 459 -25.15 5.14 1.64
CA GLN A 459 -25.40 5.90 2.89
C GLN A 459 -26.43 5.20 3.79
N ILE A 460 -27.47 4.62 3.19
CA ILE A 460 -28.51 3.89 3.92
C ILE A 460 -27.90 2.61 4.53
N ALA A 461 -27.17 1.83 3.73
CA ALA A 461 -26.52 0.60 4.18
C ALA A 461 -25.54 0.84 5.35
N LEU A 462 -24.74 1.91 5.30
CA LEU A 462 -23.85 2.25 6.42
C LEU A 462 -24.62 2.72 7.65
N HIS A 463 -25.68 3.52 7.49
CA HIS A 463 -26.53 3.97 8.61
C HIS A 463 -27.22 2.82 9.36
N GLU A 464 -27.60 1.77 8.63
CA GLU A 464 -28.23 0.57 9.17
C GLU A 464 -27.22 -0.34 9.87
N ARG A 465 -26.05 -0.58 9.25
CA ARG A 465 -24.99 -1.45 9.82
C ARG A 465 -24.30 -0.83 11.04
N ARG A 466 -23.90 0.44 10.96
CA ARG A 466 -23.17 1.26 11.96
C ARG A 466 -21.80 0.77 12.41
N THR A 467 -21.63 -0.52 12.64
CA THR A 467 -20.42 -1.17 13.15
C THR A 467 -20.21 -2.51 12.46
N THR A 468 -18.99 -3.03 12.52
CA THR A 468 -18.63 -4.38 12.07
C THR A 468 -17.51 -4.93 12.96
N ASP A 469 -17.30 -6.25 12.94
CA ASP A 469 -16.13 -6.89 13.52
C ASP A 469 -15.20 -7.31 12.38
N VAL A 470 -14.05 -6.65 12.24
CA VAL A 470 -13.03 -7.06 11.26
C VAL A 470 -12.14 -8.15 11.86
N VAL A 471 -11.78 -9.16 11.06
CA VAL A 471 -11.02 -10.33 11.50
C VAL A 471 -9.57 -10.23 11.00
N VAL A 472 -8.62 -10.22 11.92
CA VAL A 472 -7.18 -10.24 11.62
C VAL A 472 -6.53 -11.48 12.24
N GLN A 473 -5.53 -12.04 11.55
CA GLN A 473 -4.82 -13.23 11.98
C GLN A 473 -3.30 -13.04 11.81
N ALA A 474 -2.54 -13.79 12.60
CA ALA A 474 -1.13 -14.05 12.34
C ALA A 474 -0.87 -15.56 12.40
N ILE A 475 -0.06 -16.04 11.46
CA ILE A 475 0.38 -17.42 11.34
C ILE A 475 1.91 -17.40 11.34
N ARG A 476 2.52 -18.32 12.07
CA ARG A 476 3.94 -18.64 12.00
C ARG A 476 4.11 -20.08 11.54
N ILE A 477 5.04 -20.30 10.62
CA ILE A 477 5.47 -21.62 10.14
C ILE A 477 7.00 -21.63 10.22
N GLY A 478 7.56 -22.17 11.30
CA GLY A 478 8.97 -22.04 11.64
C GLY A 478 9.38 -20.57 11.82
N ASP A 479 10.16 -20.04 10.87
CA ASP A 479 10.54 -18.63 10.81
C ASP A 479 9.72 -17.78 9.81
N ILE A 480 8.84 -18.40 9.03
CA ILE A 480 7.95 -17.73 8.08
C ILE A 480 6.78 -17.10 8.84
N ALA A 481 6.38 -15.89 8.46
CA ALA A 481 5.22 -15.19 8.99
C ALA A 481 4.18 -14.93 7.89
N ILE A 482 2.90 -15.11 8.21
CA ILE A 482 1.78 -14.63 7.42
C ILE A 482 0.91 -13.77 8.34
N THR A 483 0.48 -12.60 7.88
CA THR A 483 -0.56 -11.81 8.55
C THR A 483 -1.67 -11.44 7.58
N THR A 484 -2.88 -11.21 8.07
CA THR A 484 -4.08 -11.08 7.22
C THR A 484 -4.84 -9.78 7.45
N THR A 485 -5.41 -9.23 6.38
CA THR A 485 -6.35 -8.09 6.45
C THR A 485 -7.67 -8.42 5.73
N PRO A 486 -8.85 -8.05 6.26
CA PRO A 486 -10.15 -8.39 5.69
C PRO A 486 -10.68 -7.34 4.69
N THR A 487 -9.78 -6.70 3.96
CA THR A 487 -9.99 -5.38 3.31
C THR A 487 -9.12 -5.21 2.08
N GLU A 488 -9.52 -4.33 1.15
CA GLU A 488 -8.65 -3.84 0.07
C GLU A 488 -7.60 -2.88 0.66
N THR A 489 -6.39 -3.39 0.86
CA THR A 489 -5.34 -2.80 1.70
C THR A 489 -4.33 -2.07 0.83
N PHE A 490 -3.97 -0.85 1.23
CA PHE A 490 -2.99 -0.07 0.48
C PHE A 490 -1.59 -0.69 0.64
N ALA A 491 -0.74 -0.58 -0.39
CA ALA A 491 0.61 -1.14 -0.36
C ALA A 491 1.43 -0.61 0.82
N LEU A 492 1.28 0.67 1.18
CA LEU A 492 1.90 1.26 2.37
C LEU A 492 1.56 0.51 3.66
N THR A 493 0.31 0.08 3.83
CA THR A 493 -0.15 -0.66 5.01
C THR A 493 0.46 -2.08 5.05
N GLY A 494 0.55 -2.75 3.91
CA GLY A 494 1.30 -4.00 3.79
C GLY A 494 2.78 -3.84 4.15
N LEU A 495 3.42 -2.77 3.65
CA LEU A 495 4.82 -2.46 3.95
C LEU A 495 5.05 -2.12 5.43
N LYS A 496 4.12 -1.44 6.12
CA LYS A 496 4.17 -1.20 7.57
C LYS A 496 4.25 -2.52 8.33
N LEU A 497 3.44 -3.51 7.94
CA LEU A 497 3.41 -4.85 8.54
C LEU A 497 4.70 -5.63 8.23
N LYS A 498 5.08 -5.72 6.95
CA LYS A 498 6.31 -6.41 6.52
C LYS A 498 7.55 -5.87 7.22
N ARG A 499 7.76 -4.54 7.26
CA ARG A 499 8.95 -3.92 7.86
C ARG A 499 9.05 -4.15 9.37
N GLN A 500 7.93 -4.09 10.09
CA GLN A 500 7.92 -4.23 11.55
C GLN A 500 7.77 -5.68 12.02
N SER A 501 7.31 -6.62 11.19
CA SER A 501 7.17 -8.02 11.59
C SER A 501 8.43 -8.58 12.26
N PRO A 502 8.33 -9.39 13.34
CA PRO A 502 9.47 -10.07 13.95
C PRO A 502 10.26 -10.99 13.00
N SER A 503 9.67 -11.37 11.85
CA SER A 503 10.35 -12.11 10.79
C SER A 503 10.60 -11.25 9.54
N PRO A 504 11.78 -11.36 8.89
CA PRO A 504 11.99 -10.81 7.56
C PRO A 504 11.22 -11.58 6.46
N ARG A 505 10.82 -12.84 6.71
CA ARG A 505 10.07 -13.71 5.78
C ARG A 505 8.56 -13.52 6.01
N THR A 506 8.03 -12.33 5.71
CA THR A 506 6.64 -11.96 6.04
C THR A 506 5.77 -11.73 4.80
N MET A 507 4.73 -12.55 4.67
CA MET A 507 3.66 -12.42 3.69
C MET A 507 2.46 -11.66 4.30
N VAL A 508 1.76 -10.86 3.48
CA VAL A 508 0.50 -10.21 3.88
C VAL A 508 -0.60 -10.64 2.91
N ILE A 509 -1.62 -11.34 3.41
CA ILE A 509 -2.76 -11.79 2.60
C ILE A 509 -3.96 -10.88 2.88
N GLU A 510 -4.40 -10.14 1.88
CA GLU A 510 -5.57 -9.28 2.00
C GLU A 510 -6.87 -9.98 1.59
N LEU A 511 -8.01 -9.28 1.79
CA LEU A 511 -9.37 -9.81 1.60
C LEU A 511 -9.58 -11.18 2.25
N ALA A 512 -8.99 -11.33 3.44
CA ALA A 512 -8.94 -12.56 4.23
C ALA A 512 -9.89 -12.49 5.42
N ASN A 513 -10.79 -13.46 5.53
CA ASN A 513 -11.85 -13.58 6.52
C ASN A 513 -12.90 -12.44 6.52
N GLY A 514 -12.90 -11.59 5.50
CA GLY A 514 -13.85 -10.50 5.31
C GLY A 514 -13.59 -9.72 4.03
N GLY A 515 -14.36 -8.65 3.84
CA GLY A 515 -14.32 -7.80 2.64
C GLY A 515 -14.87 -6.41 2.92
N ASP A 516 -14.38 -5.76 3.99
CA ASP A 516 -14.89 -4.49 4.52
C ASP A 516 -14.43 -3.25 3.72
N GLY A 517 -14.15 -3.43 2.42
CA GLY A 517 -13.73 -2.40 1.48
C GLY A 517 -12.28 -1.92 1.67
N TYR A 518 -11.96 -0.76 1.10
CA TYR A 518 -10.65 -0.12 1.24
C TYR A 518 -10.35 0.31 2.68
N ILE A 519 -9.09 0.10 3.10
CA ILE A 519 -8.50 0.74 4.29
C ILE A 519 -7.40 1.72 3.89
N PRO A 520 -7.76 2.92 3.37
CA PRO A 520 -6.79 3.98 3.20
C PRO A 520 -6.16 4.38 4.55
N PRO A 521 -4.84 4.62 4.61
CA PRO A 521 -4.22 5.31 5.74
C PRO A 521 -4.89 6.67 6.05
N PRO A 522 -4.88 7.14 7.32
CA PRO A 522 -5.64 8.32 7.75
C PRO A 522 -5.43 9.57 6.88
N GLU A 523 -4.19 9.84 6.49
CA GLU A 523 -3.79 10.98 5.65
C GLU A 523 -4.42 10.97 4.25
N GLN A 524 -4.75 9.80 3.71
CA GLN A 524 -5.35 9.66 2.39
C GLN A 524 -6.80 10.14 2.36
N HIS A 525 -7.53 10.08 3.49
CA HIS A 525 -8.90 10.57 3.61
C HIS A 525 -9.00 12.08 3.36
N VAL A 526 -7.97 12.85 3.75
CA VAL A 526 -7.87 14.30 3.47
C VAL A 526 -7.87 14.57 1.97
N LEU A 527 -7.32 13.65 1.17
CA LEU A 527 -7.22 13.79 -0.28
C LEU A 527 -8.47 13.28 -1.04
N GLY A 528 -9.45 12.69 -0.35
CA GLY A 528 -10.69 12.23 -0.97
C GLY A 528 -10.50 11.11 -2.02
N GLY A 529 -11.47 11.03 -2.93
CA GLY A 529 -11.51 10.06 -4.03
C GLY A 529 -12.17 8.72 -3.68
N TYR A 530 -12.30 7.87 -4.71
CA TYR A 530 -13.10 6.64 -4.66
C TYR A 530 -12.81 5.73 -3.46
N THR A 531 -11.54 5.53 -3.15
CA THR A 531 -11.06 4.69 -2.04
C THR A 531 -11.33 5.27 -0.65
N THR A 532 -11.91 6.47 -0.53
CA THR A 532 -12.15 7.16 0.74
C THR A 532 -13.58 7.65 0.93
N TRP A 533 -14.45 7.59 -0.08
CA TRP A 533 -15.87 7.98 0.04
C TRP A 533 -16.62 6.96 0.91
N ALA A 534 -17.47 7.43 1.83
CA ALA A 534 -18.18 6.54 2.74
C ALA A 534 -19.19 5.65 1.98
N ALA A 535 -18.83 4.39 1.78
CA ALA A 535 -19.65 3.33 1.19
C ALA A 535 -19.19 1.96 1.72
N ARG A 536 -19.91 0.86 1.47
CA ARG A 536 -19.43 -0.51 1.78
C ARG A 536 -18.04 -0.81 1.19
N SER A 537 -17.69 -0.17 0.07
CA SER A 537 -16.37 -0.27 -0.56
C SER A 537 -15.26 0.51 0.14
N ALA A 538 -15.52 1.38 1.13
CA ALA A 538 -14.51 2.12 1.90
C ALA A 538 -15.10 2.62 3.23
N GLY A 539 -15.81 1.75 3.95
CA GLY A 539 -16.83 2.18 4.92
C GLY A 539 -16.31 2.53 6.30
N LEU A 540 -15.16 1.97 6.67
CA LEU A 540 -14.63 2.02 8.03
C LEU A 540 -14.23 3.44 8.47
N GLU A 541 -14.16 3.65 9.79
CA GLU A 541 -13.68 4.87 10.42
C GLU A 541 -12.24 5.25 9.98
N VAL A 542 -11.92 6.55 9.98
CA VAL A 542 -10.62 7.09 9.51
C VAL A 542 -9.41 6.47 10.23
N GLN A 543 -9.60 6.00 11.46
CA GLN A 543 -8.57 5.38 12.30
C GLN A 543 -8.60 3.84 12.24
N ALA A 544 -9.26 3.23 11.25
CA ALA A 544 -9.29 1.78 11.09
C ALA A 544 -7.93 1.20 10.71
N GLU A 545 -7.20 1.82 9.77
CA GLU A 545 -5.90 1.33 9.30
C GLU A 545 -4.86 1.23 10.42
N PRO A 546 -4.64 2.25 11.29
CA PRO A 546 -3.71 2.13 12.41
C PRO A 546 -4.13 1.07 13.44
N LYS A 547 -5.43 0.90 13.69
CA LYS A 547 -5.96 -0.13 14.61
C LYS A 547 -5.71 -1.55 14.08
N ILE A 548 -5.91 -1.76 12.78
CA ILE A 548 -5.66 -3.04 12.09
C ILE A 548 -4.15 -3.33 12.10
N VAL A 549 -3.31 -2.36 11.73
CA VAL A 549 -1.84 -2.51 11.74
C VAL A 549 -1.33 -2.89 13.11
N GLU A 550 -1.74 -2.17 14.17
CA GLU A 550 -1.31 -2.46 15.53
C GLU A 550 -1.76 -3.84 16.00
N ALA A 551 -3.00 -4.24 15.68
CA ALA A 551 -3.49 -5.57 16.03
C ALA A 551 -2.70 -6.68 15.32
N CYS A 552 -2.46 -6.56 14.01
CA CYS A 552 -1.66 -7.52 13.26
C CYS A 552 -0.23 -7.65 13.80
N LEU A 553 0.42 -6.52 14.14
CA LEU A 553 1.76 -6.55 14.73
C LEU A 553 1.78 -7.21 16.11
N GLN A 554 0.80 -6.96 16.98
CA GLN A 554 0.69 -7.66 18.26
C GLN A 554 0.48 -9.17 18.10
N LEU A 555 -0.30 -9.60 17.10
CA LEU A 555 -0.49 -11.02 16.80
C LEU A 555 0.79 -11.67 16.27
N LEU A 556 1.54 -10.97 15.40
CA LEU A 556 2.86 -11.40 14.93
C LEU A 556 3.87 -11.54 16.09
N GLU A 557 3.90 -10.58 17.00
CA GLU A 557 4.72 -10.62 18.22
C GLU A 557 4.34 -11.81 19.12
N GLN A 558 3.04 -12.10 19.24
CA GLN A 558 2.51 -13.23 20.01
C GLN A 558 2.92 -14.59 19.42
N VAL A 559 2.78 -14.82 18.11
CA VAL A 559 3.13 -16.12 17.49
C VAL A 559 4.64 -16.35 17.42
N HIS A 560 5.45 -15.31 17.19
CA HIS A 560 6.91 -15.42 17.18
C HIS A 560 7.54 -15.36 18.58
N ARG A 561 6.80 -14.93 19.61
CA ARG A 561 7.30 -14.69 20.98
C ARG A 561 8.52 -13.75 21.00
N ARG A 562 8.52 -12.76 20.12
CA ARG A 562 9.59 -11.78 19.89
C ARG A 562 8.97 -10.41 19.63
N PRO A 563 9.60 -9.30 20.06
CA PRO A 563 9.13 -7.96 19.72
C PRO A 563 9.22 -7.72 18.21
N ARG A 564 8.39 -6.80 17.72
CA ARG A 564 8.45 -6.26 16.37
C ARG A 564 9.80 -5.58 16.11
N ARG A 565 10.26 -5.59 14.85
CA ARG A 565 11.45 -4.87 14.42
C ARG A 565 11.20 -3.35 14.51
N PRO A 566 12.14 -2.56 15.05
CA PRO A 566 12.01 -1.11 15.10
C PRO A 566 12.13 -0.49 13.70
N LEU A 567 11.43 0.63 13.50
CA LEU A 567 11.61 1.49 12.32
C LEU A 567 12.77 2.45 12.56
N GLU A 568 14.00 1.95 12.41
CA GLU A 568 15.22 2.76 12.51
C GLU A 568 15.32 3.81 11.38
N PRO A 569 15.89 5.00 11.64
CA PRO A 569 16.19 5.99 10.60
C PRO A 569 17.18 5.47 9.54
N PRO A 570 17.28 6.11 8.37
CA PRO A 570 18.21 5.67 7.31
C PRO A 570 19.69 5.74 7.74
N ASP A 571 20.46 4.72 7.34
CA ASP A 571 21.92 4.64 7.57
C ASP A 571 22.76 4.71 6.27
N SER A 572 22.20 5.40 5.27
CA SER A 572 22.89 5.69 4.01
C SER A 572 24.22 6.45 4.26
N PRO A 573 25.20 6.38 3.34
CA PRO A 573 26.42 7.18 3.45
C PRO A 573 26.16 8.69 3.63
N LEU A 574 25.12 9.24 3.00
CA LEU A 574 24.68 10.61 3.18
C LEU A 574 24.12 10.84 4.58
N ALA A 575 23.20 10.01 5.06
CA ALA A 575 22.61 10.14 6.39
C ALA A 575 23.68 10.11 7.49
N ARG A 576 24.66 9.20 7.38
CA ARG A 576 25.84 9.17 8.26
C ARG A 576 26.70 10.43 8.14
N ARG A 577 26.89 10.96 6.93
CA ARG A 577 27.63 12.21 6.71
C ARG A 577 26.91 13.40 7.33
N ILE A 578 25.60 13.55 7.13
CA ILE A 578 24.77 14.61 7.72
C ILE A 578 24.88 14.56 9.25
N ARG A 579 24.63 13.40 9.87
CA ARG A 579 24.77 13.25 11.33
C ARG A 579 26.19 13.56 11.84
N SER A 580 27.24 13.22 11.08
CA SER A 580 28.63 13.57 11.44
C SER A 580 28.94 15.07 11.43
N LEU A 581 28.08 15.88 10.80
CA LEU A 581 28.18 17.34 10.78
C LEU A 581 27.40 18.00 11.92
N ASP A 582 26.87 17.27 12.90
CA ASP A 582 26.11 17.78 14.05
C ASP A 582 25.06 18.86 13.67
N PRO A 583 24.00 18.50 12.93
CA PRO A 583 22.93 19.41 12.57
C PRO A 583 22.03 19.74 13.78
N VAL A 584 21.44 20.94 13.75
CA VAL A 584 20.43 21.42 14.70
C VAL A 584 19.19 20.54 14.69
N CYS A 585 18.78 20.12 13.49
CA CYS A 585 17.78 19.10 13.22
C CYS A 585 18.13 18.40 11.90
N TYR A 586 17.80 17.11 11.81
CA TYR A 586 17.90 16.32 10.59
C TYR A 586 16.67 15.43 10.43
N TYR A 587 15.84 15.73 9.42
CA TYR A 587 14.62 15.00 9.09
C TYR A 587 14.83 14.24 7.77
N PRO A 588 15.01 12.91 7.80
CA PRO A 588 15.08 12.10 6.59
C PRO A 588 13.76 12.11 5.80
N LEU A 589 12.62 12.35 6.48
CA LEU A 589 11.27 12.23 5.90
C LEU A 589 10.92 10.80 5.43
N ASP A 590 11.51 9.80 6.10
CA ASP A 590 11.22 8.38 5.94
C ASP A 590 10.05 7.91 6.82
N GLU A 591 9.12 8.79 7.22
CA GLU A 591 7.96 8.32 7.97
C GLU A 591 7.01 7.46 7.11
N MET A 592 6.37 6.48 7.75
CA MET A 592 5.28 5.68 7.16
C MET A 592 3.88 6.19 7.54
N SER A 593 3.81 7.22 8.40
CA SER A 593 2.58 7.80 8.93
C SER A 593 2.89 9.10 9.69
N GLY A 594 2.00 10.08 9.59
CA GLY A 594 2.06 11.30 10.41
C GLY A 594 1.53 11.11 11.85
N PRO A 595 1.46 12.20 12.66
CA PRO A 595 1.79 13.58 12.31
C PRO A 595 3.21 14.01 12.74
N VAL A 596 4.06 13.10 13.23
CA VAL A 596 5.42 13.43 13.70
C VAL A 596 6.43 13.19 12.59
N ALA A 597 7.34 14.15 12.34
CA ALA A 597 8.54 13.95 11.53
C ALA A 597 9.76 13.87 12.47
N ARG A 598 10.49 12.76 12.43
CA ARG A 598 11.47 12.43 13.47
C ARG A 598 12.81 13.12 13.22
N ASP A 599 13.39 13.72 14.25
CA ASP A 599 14.76 14.23 14.19
C ASP A 599 15.77 13.08 14.42
N ALA A 600 16.39 12.65 13.32
CA ALA A 600 17.47 11.68 13.31
C ALA A 600 18.84 12.29 13.68
N GLY A 601 18.89 13.58 14.02
CA GLY A 601 20.04 14.24 14.64
C GLY A 601 20.17 13.92 16.13
N ALA A 602 21.27 14.38 16.75
CA ALA A 602 21.57 14.14 18.16
C ALA A 602 20.70 14.94 19.15
N ARG A 603 19.87 15.87 18.66
CA ARG A 603 19.07 16.81 19.45
C ARG A 603 17.62 16.37 19.67
N HIS A 604 17.12 15.38 18.91
CA HIS A 604 15.76 14.81 18.98
C HIS A 604 14.64 15.87 19.01
N ARG A 605 14.74 16.87 18.14
CA ARG A 605 13.80 17.97 17.94
C ARG A 605 12.79 17.67 16.84
N ASP A 606 11.91 16.72 17.11
CA ASP A 606 10.85 16.30 16.17
C ASP A 606 10.02 17.49 15.66
N ALA A 607 9.66 17.42 14.39
CA ALA A 607 8.75 18.36 13.73
C ALA A 607 7.34 17.75 13.60
N VAL A 608 6.37 18.57 13.20
CA VAL A 608 4.96 18.15 13.06
C VAL A 608 4.47 18.39 11.64
N PHE A 609 3.99 17.35 10.97
CA PHE A 609 3.23 17.42 9.74
C PHE A 609 1.82 17.98 10.00
N GLU A 610 1.40 18.92 9.17
CA GLU A 610 -0.01 19.31 8.98
C GLU A 610 -0.70 18.33 8.02
N ASP A 611 -2.02 18.42 7.88
CA ASP A 611 -2.77 17.62 6.90
C ASP A 611 -2.33 17.92 5.46
N GLY A 612 -2.54 16.97 4.54
CA GLY A 612 -2.13 17.11 3.13
C GLY A 612 -0.70 16.64 2.83
N ILE A 613 -0.18 15.69 3.61
CA ILE A 613 1.09 14.98 3.39
C ILE A 613 0.80 13.49 3.20
N VAL A 614 1.52 12.83 2.29
CA VAL A 614 1.50 11.36 2.15
C VAL A 614 2.92 10.79 2.15
N PHE A 615 3.04 9.52 2.56
CA PHE A 615 4.25 9.01 3.21
C PHE A 615 4.94 7.86 2.47
N TRP A 616 6.23 7.69 2.75
CA TRP A 616 7.07 6.57 2.29
C TRP A 616 7.19 6.43 0.75
N LEU A 617 7.04 7.52 -0.01
CA LEU A 617 7.27 7.53 -1.45
C LEU A 617 8.77 7.44 -1.77
N ASP A 618 9.13 7.14 -3.01
CA ASP A 618 10.54 7.05 -3.39
C ASP A 618 11.26 8.41 -3.29
N GLY A 619 12.40 8.41 -2.61
CA GLY A 619 13.34 9.53 -2.51
C GLY A 619 14.25 9.68 -3.74
N PRO A 620 15.28 10.54 -3.67
CA PRO A 620 16.31 10.61 -4.70
C PRO A 620 17.15 9.34 -4.68
N ALA A 621 17.54 8.87 -5.88
CA ALA A 621 18.34 7.68 -6.05
C ALA A 621 19.84 8.02 -6.16
N GLY A 622 20.69 7.21 -5.52
CA GLY A 622 22.14 7.31 -5.67
C GLY A 622 22.91 6.46 -4.66
N PRO A 623 24.18 6.11 -4.93
CA PRO A 623 24.98 5.22 -4.07
C PRO A 623 25.26 5.78 -2.67
N ASN A 624 25.08 7.09 -2.47
CA ASN A 624 25.18 7.74 -1.16
C ASN A 624 23.84 7.84 -0.42
N LEU A 625 22.71 7.65 -1.11
CA LEU A 625 21.35 7.80 -0.58
C LEU A 625 20.74 6.47 -0.15
N THR A 626 21.26 5.34 -0.62
CA THR A 626 20.76 4.00 -0.29
C THR A 626 21.65 3.27 0.71
N ALA A 627 21.09 2.28 1.40
CA ALA A 627 21.83 1.38 2.31
C ALA A 627 21.67 -0.08 1.82
N GLY A 628 22.60 -0.53 0.99
CA GLY A 628 22.49 -1.83 0.31
C GLY A 628 21.42 -1.77 -0.79
N GLN A 629 20.44 -2.67 -0.72
CA GLN A 629 19.33 -2.75 -1.69
C GLN A 629 18.09 -1.92 -1.29
N THR A 630 18.16 -1.09 -0.25
CA THR A 630 17.02 -0.27 0.18
C THR A 630 16.84 0.96 -0.71
N VAL A 631 15.59 1.25 -1.06
CA VAL A 631 15.18 2.49 -1.75
C VAL A 631 15.09 3.63 -0.72
N ASN A 632 15.61 4.82 -1.03
CA ASN A 632 15.44 5.99 -0.15
C ASN A 632 13.98 6.44 -0.10
N ARG A 633 13.54 7.08 0.98
CA ARG A 633 12.12 7.35 1.24
C ARG A 633 11.88 8.80 1.59
N ALA A 634 10.83 9.37 1.00
CA ALA A 634 10.46 10.77 1.07
C ALA A 634 8.98 10.95 1.40
N ALA A 635 8.64 12.14 1.91
CA ALA A 635 7.27 12.60 2.05
C ALA A 635 6.83 13.43 0.82
N HIS A 636 5.61 13.21 0.33
CA HIS A 636 4.97 14.04 -0.69
C HIS A 636 4.01 15.03 -0.03
N PHE A 637 4.21 16.31 -0.31
CA PHE A 637 3.41 17.43 0.14
C PHE A 637 2.38 17.74 -0.94
N ALA A 638 1.09 17.55 -0.63
CA ALA A 638 -0.05 17.76 -1.52
C ALA A 638 -0.82 19.03 -1.12
N GLY A 639 -0.08 20.09 -0.79
CA GLY A 639 -0.59 21.32 -0.19
C GLY A 639 -0.36 21.46 1.33
N GLY A 640 -0.02 20.36 2.03
CA GLY A 640 0.32 20.37 3.46
C GLY A 640 1.68 20.99 3.79
N ARG A 641 2.00 21.10 5.07
CA ARG A 641 3.30 21.65 5.57
C ARG A 641 3.88 20.81 6.70
N MET A 642 5.18 20.95 6.97
CA MET A 642 5.84 20.46 8.17
C MET A 642 6.36 21.64 9.00
N ARG A 643 6.06 21.68 10.30
CA ARG A 643 6.45 22.76 11.24
C ARG A 643 7.60 22.30 12.14
N SER A 644 8.74 22.97 12.06
CA SER A 644 9.91 22.78 12.94
C SER A 644 10.15 24.01 13.81
N ARG A 645 10.49 23.82 15.10
CA ARG A 645 10.77 24.92 16.05
C ARG A 645 12.28 25.04 16.28
N LEU A 646 12.85 26.19 15.93
CA LEU A 646 14.30 26.41 15.85
C LEU A 646 14.70 27.73 16.52
N PRO A 647 15.21 27.69 17.77
CA PRO A 647 15.61 28.89 18.50
C PRO A 647 17.03 29.39 18.14
N GLU A 648 17.90 28.54 17.59
CA GLU A 648 19.36 28.78 17.53
C GLU A 648 19.85 29.46 16.23
N CYS A 649 19.14 29.31 15.11
CA CYS A 649 19.54 29.83 13.79
C CYS A 649 19.29 31.36 13.66
N ALA A 650 19.87 32.21 14.51
CA ALA A 650 19.58 33.65 14.54
C ALA A 650 20.38 34.48 13.52
N ARG A 651 21.70 34.25 13.45
CA ARG A 651 22.63 34.99 12.59
C ARG A 651 23.03 34.16 11.39
N ASP A 652 23.86 33.16 11.59
CA ASP A 652 24.39 32.30 10.53
C ASP A 652 23.59 30.99 10.53
N PHE A 653 23.35 30.43 9.34
CA PHE A 653 22.67 29.13 9.22
C PHE A 653 22.88 28.50 7.85
N THR A 654 22.63 27.20 7.76
CA THR A 654 22.47 26.50 6.48
C THR A 654 21.22 25.63 6.56
N VAL A 655 20.37 25.67 5.54
CA VAL A 655 19.31 24.68 5.32
C VAL A 655 19.63 23.95 4.04
N SER A 656 19.77 22.63 4.12
CA SER A 656 20.04 21.72 3.00
C SER A 656 18.90 20.72 2.90
N LEU A 657 18.43 20.42 1.69
CA LEU A 657 17.38 19.42 1.44
C LEU A 657 17.40 18.94 0.00
N TRP A 658 16.71 17.85 -0.27
CA TRP A 658 16.32 17.48 -1.62
C TRP A 658 14.88 17.88 -1.89
N CYS A 659 14.61 18.40 -3.09
CA CYS A 659 13.26 18.75 -3.54
C CYS A 659 12.93 18.13 -4.89
N TRP A 660 11.67 17.74 -5.05
CA TRP A 660 11.10 17.20 -6.28
C TRP A 660 9.82 17.96 -6.58
N ASN A 661 9.81 18.75 -7.65
CA ASN A 661 8.66 19.59 -8.01
C ASN A 661 7.59 18.78 -8.76
N GLY A 662 6.36 18.74 -8.23
CA GLY A 662 5.22 18.06 -8.87
C GLY A 662 4.47 18.91 -9.89
N LEU A 663 4.64 20.24 -9.90
CA LEU A 663 3.91 21.16 -10.79
C LEU A 663 4.69 21.55 -12.05
N SER A 664 3.97 21.58 -13.16
CA SER A 664 4.39 22.17 -14.43
C SER A 664 4.28 23.69 -14.41
N GLY A 665 5.01 24.38 -15.29
CA GLY A 665 5.06 25.83 -15.36
C GLY A 665 3.70 26.47 -15.66
N ASP A 666 2.78 25.80 -16.34
CA ASP A 666 1.44 26.33 -16.63
C ASP A 666 0.54 26.45 -15.38
N ALA A 667 0.86 25.79 -14.27
CA ALA A 667 -0.01 25.72 -13.09
C ALA A 667 -0.27 27.07 -12.41
N ARG A 668 0.80 27.82 -12.09
CA ARG A 668 0.76 29.18 -11.51
C ARG A 668 2.15 29.82 -11.61
N ASP A 669 2.29 31.09 -11.24
CA ASP A 669 3.59 31.81 -11.33
C ASP A 669 4.59 31.35 -10.26
N THR A 670 4.15 31.18 -9.01
CA THR A 670 4.92 30.51 -7.95
C THR A 670 4.56 29.03 -7.94
N LEU A 671 5.45 28.14 -8.38
CA LEU A 671 5.17 26.70 -8.35
C LEU A 671 5.06 26.21 -6.90
N GLY A 672 5.88 26.71 -5.98
CA GLY A 672 5.58 26.64 -4.55
C GLY A 672 6.77 26.95 -3.66
N TRP A 673 6.50 27.22 -2.38
CA TRP A 673 7.53 27.43 -1.35
C TRP A 673 7.79 26.13 -0.60
N PHE A 674 9.01 25.59 -0.67
CA PHE A 674 9.38 24.37 0.08
C PHE A 674 10.08 24.67 1.42
N LEU A 675 10.57 25.89 1.62
CA LEU A 675 11.10 26.39 2.90
C LEU A 675 10.55 27.79 3.16
N SER A 676 10.09 28.03 4.38
CA SER A 676 9.62 29.34 4.83
C SER A 676 9.97 29.56 6.30
N ARG A 677 10.31 30.79 6.69
CA ARG A 677 10.52 31.19 8.08
C ARG A 677 9.97 32.59 8.30
N ASP A 678 8.90 32.66 9.07
CA ASP A 678 8.24 33.90 9.45
C ASP A 678 7.35 33.66 10.69
N ARG A 679 6.53 34.65 11.07
CA ARG A 679 5.42 34.44 12.00
C ARG A 679 4.45 33.40 11.45
N PRO A 680 3.92 32.48 12.29
CA PRO A 680 2.83 31.62 11.89
C PRO A 680 1.65 32.41 11.32
N ASP A 681 1.09 31.88 10.24
CA ASP A 681 -0.19 32.31 9.66
C ASP A 681 -0.18 33.78 9.17
N GLY A 682 1.01 34.28 8.80
CA GLY A 682 1.23 35.60 8.22
C GLY A 682 2.62 35.78 7.58
N THR A 683 2.88 36.98 7.06
CA THR A 683 4.19 37.39 6.49
C THR A 683 4.66 38.73 7.06
N THR A 684 5.97 38.96 7.11
CA THR A 684 6.59 40.18 7.66
C THR A 684 7.79 40.64 6.83
N ALA A 685 8.30 41.85 7.09
CA ALA A 685 9.54 42.35 6.49
C ALA A 685 10.80 41.52 6.87
N ALA A 686 10.70 40.68 7.92
CA ALA A 686 11.74 39.74 8.33
C ALA A 686 11.64 38.38 7.61
N GLY A 687 10.59 38.17 6.81
CA GLY A 687 10.23 36.88 6.21
C GLY A 687 11.30 36.33 5.26
N LEU A 688 11.48 35.01 5.32
CA LEU A 688 12.31 34.22 4.41
C LEU A 688 11.41 33.17 3.75
N HIS A 689 11.40 33.11 2.42
CA HIS A 689 10.75 32.02 1.67
C HIS A 689 11.64 31.58 0.51
N LEU A 690 11.88 30.27 0.39
CA LEU A 690 12.66 29.64 -0.66
C LEU A 690 11.80 28.58 -1.35
N GLY A 691 11.77 28.63 -2.67
CA GLY A 691 10.81 27.90 -3.48
C GLY A 691 11.14 27.89 -4.95
N VAL A 692 10.18 27.45 -5.76
CA VAL A 692 10.29 27.41 -7.22
C VAL A 692 9.26 28.34 -7.84
N ILE A 693 9.68 29.14 -8.81
CA ILE A 693 8.80 29.94 -9.68
C ILE A 693 8.88 29.46 -11.13
N ARG A 694 7.87 29.77 -11.93
CA ARG A 694 7.75 29.45 -13.36
C ARG A 694 8.99 29.85 -14.20
N ASP A 695 9.49 28.94 -15.03
CA ASP A 695 10.58 29.14 -16.03
C ASP A 695 10.17 28.62 -17.43
N GLY A 696 8.88 28.66 -17.75
CA GLY A 696 8.32 28.18 -19.01
C GLY A 696 8.23 26.64 -19.13
N GLY A 697 7.23 26.16 -19.87
CA GLY A 697 7.02 24.72 -20.09
C GLY A 697 6.92 23.91 -18.79
N GLU A 698 7.65 22.79 -18.72
CA GLU A 698 7.74 21.90 -17.54
C GLU A 698 8.83 22.33 -16.51
N ALA A 699 9.34 23.57 -16.61
CA ALA A 699 10.46 24.04 -15.80
C ALA A 699 10.10 25.19 -14.85
N GLY A 700 10.86 25.25 -13.75
CA GLY A 700 10.90 26.38 -12.84
C GLY A 700 12.34 26.83 -12.54
N ARG A 701 12.48 27.95 -11.83
CA ARG A 701 13.75 28.43 -11.25
C ARG A 701 13.63 28.46 -9.74
N LEU A 702 14.76 28.22 -9.06
CA LEU A 702 14.87 28.52 -7.65
C LEU A 702 14.62 30.02 -7.41
N ALA A 703 13.86 30.36 -6.39
CA ALA A 703 13.58 31.74 -6.00
C ALA A 703 13.63 31.92 -4.49
N LEU A 704 14.29 32.99 -4.06
CA LEU A 704 14.45 33.40 -2.67
C LEU A 704 13.72 34.74 -2.48
N LEU A 705 12.72 34.77 -1.62
CA LEU A 705 12.00 35.96 -1.19
C LEU A 705 12.48 36.35 0.22
N LEU A 706 13.09 37.53 0.34
CA LEU A 706 13.52 38.15 1.59
C LEU A 706 12.68 39.42 1.83
N GLY A 707 11.76 39.35 2.79
CA GLY A 707 10.72 40.38 2.95
C GLY A 707 9.92 40.56 1.65
N ALA A 708 10.04 41.73 1.03
CA ALA A 708 9.41 42.02 -0.28
C ALA A 708 10.35 41.79 -1.50
N THR A 709 11.63 41.50 -1.28
CA THR A 709 12.63 41.41 -2.36
C THR A 709 12.77 39.97 -2.85
N ARG A 710 12.44 39.73 -4.13
CA ARG A 710 12.59 38.43 -4.78
C ARG A 710 13.88 38.36 -5.58
N HIS A 711 14.71 37.37 -5.27
CA HIS A 711 15.89 36.97 -6.02
C HIS A 711 15.58 35.67 -6.77
N VAL A 712 16.06 35.54 -8.01
CA VAL A 712 15.78 34.39 -8.89
C VAL A 712 17.09 33.76 -9.33
N GLY A 713 17.17 32.44 -9.19
CA GLY A 713 18.30 31.61 -9.57
C GLY A 713 18.49 31.46 -11.08
N THR A 714 19.64 30.91 -11.45
CA THR A 714 20.01 30.68 -12.85
C THR A 714 19.68 29.26 -13.33
N THR A 715 19.59 28.31 -12.40
CA THR A 715 19.37 26.89 -12.65
C THR A 715 17.90 26.59 -12.89
N SER A 716 17.64 25.82 -13.96
CA SER A 716 16.30 25.38 -14.34
C SER A 716 16.00 24.03 -13.68
N LEU A 717 14.99 24.01 -12.82
CA LEU A 717 14.51 22.85 -12.05
C LEU A 717 13.35 22.23 -12.82
N LYS A 718 13.55 21.01 -13.32
CA LYS A 718 12.50 20.32 -14.09
C LYS A 718 11.50 19.67 -13.15
N ARG A 719 10.23 19.71 -13.55
CA ARG A 719 9.18 18.90 -12.93
C ARG A 719 9.58 17.42 -12.91
N TRP A 720 9.25 16.76 -11.81
CA TRP A 720 9.52 15.35 -11.52
C TRP A 720 11.00 14.93 -11.56
N GLN A 721 11.91 15.90 -11.37
CA GLN A 721 13.33 15.63 -11.15
C GLN A 721 13.72 16.03 -9.73
N TRP A 722 14.54 15.19 -9.10
CA TRP A 722 15.13 15.46 -7.80
C TRP A 722 16.32 16.40 -7.97
N HIS A 723 16.33 17.49 -7.19
CA HIS A 723 17.45 18.41 -7.08
C HIS A 723 17.84 18.59 -5.61
N HIS A 724 19.14 18.65 -5.34
CA HIS A 724 19.64 19.04 -4.02
C HIS A 724 19.74 20.56 -3.95
N VAL A 725 19.18 21.16 -2.90
CA VAL A 725 19.21 22.62 -2.69
C VAL A 725 19.79 22.93 -1.32
N ALA A 726 20.69 23.91 -1.28
CA ALA A 726 21.16 24.51 -0.03
C ALA A 726 20.98 26.03 -0.05
N LEU A 727 20.49 26.57 1.06
CA LEU A 727 20.53 28.01 1.38
C LEU A 727 21.48 28.21 2.56
N VAL A 728 22.57 28.93 2.29
CA VAL A 728 23.58 29.31 3.27
C VAL A 728 23.41 30.80 3.58
N ARG A 729 23.39 31.15 4.87
CA ARG A 729 23.54 32.53 5.34
C ARG A 729 24.84 32.64 6.15
N ASP A 730 25.73 33.50 5.67
CA ASP A 730 27.00 33.88 6.30
C ASP A 730 26.93 35.39 6.63
N ALA A 731 26.59 35.69 7.88
CA ALA A 731 26.32 37.01 8.43
C ALA A 731 25.32 37.87 7.61
N GLU A 732 25.86 38.71 6.73
CA GLU A 732 25.15 39.66 5.87
C GLU A 732 25.08 39.20 4.41
N ARG A 733 25.58 38.00 4.09
CA ARG A 733 25.48 37.38 2.78
C ARG A 733 24.61 36.15 2.81
N TRP A 734 23.98 35.87 1.68
CA TRP A 734 23.34 34.60 1.42
C TRP A 734 23.84 34.02 0.10
N HIS A 735 23.85 32.70 0.04
CA HIS A 735 24.20 31.90 -1.12
C HIS A 735 23.15 30.80 -1.30
N THR A 736 22.69 30.59 -2.53
CA THR A 736 21.91 29.40 -2.89
C THR A 736 22.73 28.49 -3.79
N TYR A 737 22.59 27.19 -3.57
CA TYR A 737 23.24 26.15 -4.36
C TYR A 737 22.19 25.17 -4.89
N VAL A 738 22.39 24.70 -6.12
CA VAL A 738 21.61 23.62 -6.73
C VAL A 738 22.58 22.54 -7.21
N ASP A 739 22.35 21.30 -6.81
CA ASP A 739 23.18 20.13 -7.15
C ASP A 739 24.68 20.35 -6.91
N GLY A 740 25.01 21.02 -5.78
CA GLY A 740 26.37 21.35 -5.37
C GLY A 740 27.02 22.52 -6.13
N LYS A 741 26.27 23.24 -6.98
CA LYS A 741 26.77 24.38 -7.76
C LYS A 741 26.17 25.69 -7.27
N PRO A 742 26.93 26.79 -7.21
CA PRO A 742 26.38 28.11 -6.90
C PRO A 742 25.30 28.51 -7.91
N ASP A 743 24.15 28.96 -7.42
CA ASP A 743 22.98 29.33 -8.23
C ASP A 743 22.57 30.80 -8.04
N GLY A 744 22.76 31.33 -6.83
CA GLY A 744 22.43 32.72 -6.47
C GLY A 744 23.24 33.22 -5.28
N THR A 745 23.38 34.54 -5.17
CA THR A 745 24.05 35.21 -4.05
C THR A 745 23.53 36.63 -3.88
N GLY A 746 23.59 37.17 -2.67
CA GLY A 746 23.21 38.55 -2.40
C GLY A 746 23.43 38.98 -0.95
N THR A 747 22.97 40.19 -0.63
CA THR A 747 23.00 40.74 0.73
C THR A 747 21.74 40.33 1.49
N TRP A 748 21.92 39.92 2.75
CA TRP A 748 20.84 39.65 3.69
C TRP A 748 20.39 40.97 4.35
N ALA A 749 19.35 41.60 3.79
CA ALA A 749 18.79 42.86 4.28
C ALA A 749 17.28 42.85 4.67
N PRO A 750 16.64 41.75 5.12
CA PRO A 750 15.28 41.80 5.66
C PRO A 750 15.24 42.50 7.04
N GLU A 751 14.17 43.23 7.33
CA GLU A 751 14.04 44.05 8.54
C GLU A 751 13.41 43.28 9.72
N GLY A 752 14.11 43.24 10.85
CA GLY A 752 13.61 42.66 12.10
C GLY A 752 14.08 41.21 12.34
N ALA A 753 13.45 40.55 13.31
CA ALA A 753 13.74 39.16 13.65
C ALA A 753 12.67 38.22 13.05
N PRO A 754 13.05 37.21 12.25
CA PRO A 754 12.10 36.21 11.76
C PRO A 754 11.57 35.34 12.91
N GLY A 755 10.47 34.63 12.65
CA GLY A 755 9.91 33.68 13.61
C GLY A 755 10.90 32.56 14.02
N ASN A 756 10.63 31.95 15.17
CA ASN A 756 11.32 30.75 15.66
C ASN A 756 10.72 29.44 15.09
N VAL A 757 9.89 29.53 14.06
CA VAL A 757 9.29 28.41 13.35
C VAL A 757 9.78 28.43 11.91
N MET A 758 10.31 27.30 11.44
CA MET A 758 10.45 27.03 10.01
C MET A 758 9.29 26.14 9.56
N PHE A 759 8.75 26.45 8.39
CA PHE A 759 7.78 25.67 7.66
C PHE A 759 8.48 25.05 6.46
N PHE A 760 8.26 23.77 6.25
CA PHE A 760 8.65 23.08 5.02
C PHE A 760 7.39 22.70 4.25
N GLY A 761 7.44 22.75 2.93
CA GLY A 761 6.30 22.44 2.08
C GLY A 761 5.23 23.53 1.95
N GLY A 762 5.45 24.75 2.46
CA GLY A 762 4.57 25.87 2.14
C GLY A 762 5.02 27.18 2.79
N ARG A 763 4.39 28.28 2.39
CA ARG A 763 4.62 29.59 3.03
C ARG A 763 3.99 29.62 4.44
N SER A 764 4.49 30.51 5.29
CA SER A 764 4.03 30.70 6.66
C SER A 764 2.54 31.04 6.77
N ASP A 765 1.98 31.73 5.78
CA ASP A 765 0.56 32.07 5.63
C ASP A 765 -0.25 31.08 4.75
N GLY A 766 0.38 30.00 4.28
CA GLY A 766 -0.25 28.96 3.46
C GLY A 766 -0.38 29.29 1.96
N ALA A 767 0.03 30.48 1.51
CA ALA A 767 0.02 30.80 0.09
C ALA A 767 1.09 30.01 -0.69
N ASP A 768 0.79 29.67 -1.94
CA ASP A 768 1.68 28.94 -2.86
C ASP A 768 2.35 27.71 -2.19
N SER A 769 1.53 26.85 -1.60
CA SER A 769 1.93 25.58 -0.97
C SER A 769 2.82 24.70 -1.87
N TRP A 770 3.73 23.91 -1.30
CA TRP A 770 4.48 22.93 -2.08
C TRP A 770 3.57 21.80 -2.54
N GLU A 771 3.84 21.34 -3.75
CA GLU A 771 3.09 20.32 -4.47
C GLU A 771 4.13 19.40 -5.11
N GLY A 772 4.62 18.43 -4.33
CA GLY A 772 5.83 17.67 -4.66
C GLY A 772 6.49 17.03 -3.42
N ARG A 773 7.64 16.39 -3.61
CA ARG A 773 8.33 15.64 -2.55
C ARG A 773 9.47 16.45 -1.93
N LEU A 774 9.77 16.19 -0.66
CA LEU A 774 10.96 16.66 0.06
C LEU A 774 11.63 15.48 0.78
N ASP A 775 12.95 15.53 0.92
CA ASP A 775 13.77 14.45 1.50
C ASP A 775 15.06 15.05 2.12
N GLU A 776 15.69 14.32 3.05
CA GLU A 776 17.00 14.65 3.67
C GLU A 776 17.14 16.10 4.18
N ILE A 777 16.15 16.65 4.89
CA ILE A 777 16.18 18.03 5.40
C ILE A 777 17.16 18.15 6.57
N ALA A 778 18.29 18.83 6.36
CA ALA A 778 19.31 19.10 7.38
C ALA A 778 19.45 20.61 7.65
N ILE A 779 19.51 20.98 8.93
CA ILE A 779 19.56 22.38 9.38
C ILE A 779 20.78 22.59 10.26
N PHE A 780 21.55 23.64 10.02
CA PHE A 780 22.76 23.99 10.75
C PHE A 780 22.67 25.43 11.29
N ASP A 781 23.26 25.67 12.45
CA ASP A 781 23.37 26.95 13.17
C ASP A 781 24.58 27.80 12.72
N ARG A 782 25.11 27.49 11.54
CA ARG A 782 26.31 28.08 10.95
C ARG A 782 26.27 28.00 9.42
N ALA A 783 27.08 28.81 8.76
CA ALA A 783 27.37 28.63 7.35
C ALA A 783 28.21 27.36 7.15
N LEU A 784 27.84 26.53 6.17
CA LEU A 784 28.69 25.46 5.65
C LEU A 784 29.51 25.96 4.45
N ASP A 785 30.60 25.26 4.15
CA ASP A 785 31.32 25.38 2.89
C ASP A 785 30.55 24.77 1.72
N ALA A 786 31.02 25.07 0.50
CA ALA A 786 30.36 24.74 -0.78
C ALA A 786 30.61 23.30 -1.24
#